data_AF-A0A4S2F399-F1
#
_entry.id   AF-A0A4S2F399-F1
#
_cell.length_a   1.000
_cell.length_b   1.000
_cell.length_c   1.000
_cell.angle_alpha   90.00
_cell.angle_beta   90.00
_cell.angle_gamma   90.00
#
_symmetry.space_group_name_H-M   'P 1'
#
loop_
_entity.id
_entity.type
_entity.pdbx_description
1 polymer ?
#
loop_
_entity_poly.entity_id
_entity_poly.type
_entity_poly.pdbx_seq_one_letter_code
_entity_poly.pdbx_strand_id
1 'polypeptide(L)'
;MKGHISKKRAFAFLLSLLLTVQMTLPAGCLEAIAQSVVGEGIDSELIAVQDESALDQQVSDDQAAQLDGSAAEKPESPAADLEVSKEAPSQAEGDLKQEAPQPGVEAASQPAKAAARAADTTVGSMVISGGVAGTDYTVSGATVVVNTSTPLTFKGTLTNGTVQIKQGASANITLAGVTITSNTNSSPINLMGSGTTLKLFLADGTANNLTANLGQYCAGIHCGAGSTLYIDDSVANWSGSTHVEVLNGVVDTTATLDNGTSVTKGDPVTRLASSNPGSLVVKGGYGSGAIGSGSNENAGNMIFDGGTITAYSAGGHANNGGTNANQSWSSGTGIGAGAAGGATNMWFNGARVAAYGSYHGAGVGAGWSSGSGGSAQTGAVAGSGNSKCGNIYINAGYLTSQGYAHGNAFGGACGTNANQCIIRITGGTLHPSSYTDKFDIGGSGGYTIVTGGSVYVSNKSKFTGVGDTAFNTQDVASWSDVTALGGSLPATDKVFMLTVDLSTSSEKLSNEKLEDFKLFIGGEDAHYGAPTEFENGKLYLWLPEWVAKPNAEKEVRIEMSVRQADGTVKKIDPLFIAKPSASDATQTVKRYIEFDFPSDYAKTLEKDYDGLPFPALTVDATHPINIERTVGNSVVKETLNQPEEVKFKYQMLAQNEAGEWVPTGSESEEGSATLPADTGRFQVTMTSYQYAKDPSYAASYWGHQAKGVATINAVPAVLTMEAAPEWGNLADDGTWTPITQENADAGMAGNRLKLQFNIRSANTTALTCAAPTGSFQVSIDGKEVGKPIALTKEAVEASKGSTIANPDLSVTSTTGGTETRHATQVTYYFDPTNNDALLKALEDASKGGEHKVNIEYKADKNYIQGVDKNPDNAKEDDTFIVPVPPTTDVKPDPDKDPNVDIEDVDPDPDDPDNPDNPDNPDDKGTKVVHKSVTLRYSEYSSKTLGLTFESTSSMPMTCSTANGAVAELVADSEGNVLDASGKVNIKVNSCGTTRIVMEQAPNALYTGTKVILDVRVIPDESLKPQVQIRLVTNNLTHPGEPARPGDEIEYLVTGLNLVKGSAWQTAKLLDTMDPRLELIEDSVSITDNYATPDVSTRLGTDEFYAAAANAGFKWSDFDWDALAAEEGSGDGQYIFDKAASKVTSSVGTVYGGQSVTMRFKAKLASGTANRPQNPDEPKDIEPGPGGEGTYGVK
;
A
#
# COMPACT_ATOMS: atom_id res chain seq x y z
N MET A 1 -17.37 12.60 -7.91
CA MET A 1 -16.03 12.48 -8.55
C MET A 1 -15.95 11.12 -9.25
N LYS A 2 -15.65 11.10 -10.55
CA LYS A 2 -15.34 9.87 -11.30
C LYS A 2 -13.83 9.62 -11.15
N GLY A 3 -13.43 8.47 -10.62
CA GLY A 3 -12.03 8.06 -10.49
C GLY A 3 -11.76 6.79 -11.29
N HIS A 4 -10.99 6.92 -12.37
CA HIS A 4 -10.46 5.82 -13.17
C HIS A 4 -9.36 5.07 -12.41
N ILE A 5 -9.45 3.74 -12.33
CA ILE A 5 -8.34 2.86 -11.92
C ILE A 5 -7.65 2.32 -13.17
N SER A 6 -6.33 2.46 -13.23
CA SER A 6 -5.46 2.05 -14.33
C SER A 6 -5.33 0.52 -14.45
N LYS A 7 -5.48 0.00 -15.68
CA LYS A 7 -5.35 -1.42 -16.08
C LYS A 7 -3.99 -2.07 -15.75
N LYS A 8 -2.96 -1.30 -15.37
CA LYS A 8 -1.65 -1.86 -14.98
C LYS A 8 -1.61 -2.47 -13.57
N ARG A 9 -2.55 -2.13 -12.68
CA ARG A 9 -2.60 -2.69 -11.31
C ARG A 9 -3.35 -4.03 -11.20
N ALA A 10 -4.25 -4.33 -12.14
CA ALA A 10 -4.96 -5.61 -12.19
C ALA A 10 -4.06 -6.77 -12.68
N PHE A 11 -3.06 -6.47 -13.52
CA PHE A 11 -2.14 -7.47 -14.06
C PHE A 11 -1.06 -7.90 -13.05
N ALA A 12 -0.61 -6.99 -12.17
CA ALA A 12 0.33 -7.30 -11.10
C ALA A 12 -0.28 -8.15 -9.98
N PHE A 13 -1.58 -7.98 -9.70
CA PHE A 13 -2.29 -8.77 -8.69
C PHE A 13 -2.58 -10.20 -9.17
N LEU A 14 -2.86 -10.39 -10.47
CA LEU A 14 -3.07 -11.71 -11.07
C LEU A 14 -1.78 -12.52 -11.19
N LEU A 15 -0.64 -11.86 -11.45
CA LEU A 15 0.67 -12.51 -11.53
C LEU A 15 1.21 -12.90 -10.14
N SER A 16 0.94 -12.10 -9.10
CA SER A 16 1.24 -12.45 -7.71
C SER A 16 0.40 -13.63 -7.21
N LEU A 17 -0.87 -13.73 -7.64
CA LEU A 17 -1.74 -14.85 -7.26
C LEU A 17 -1.34 -16.16 -7.96
N LEU A 18 -0.84 -16.10 -9.20
CA LEU A 18 -0.29 -17.28 -9.90
C LEU A 18 1.05 -17.76 -9.30
N LEU A 19 1.94 -16.83 -8.91
CA LEU A 19 3.23 -17.19 -8.31
C LEU A 19 3.08 -17.84 -6.92
N THR A 20 2.05 -17.44 -6.16
CA THR A 20 1.82 -17.96 -4.80
C THR A 20 1.23 -19.39 -4.82
N VAL A 21 0.51 -19.77 -5.88
CA VAL A 21 -0.07 -21.12 -6.03
C VAL A 21 0.97 -22.15 -6.50
N GLN A 22 2.07 -21.72 -7.13
CA GLN A 22 3.15 -22.61 -7.59
C GLN A 22 4.14 -23.02 -6.48
N MET A 23 4.16 -22.33 -5.33
CA MET A 23 5.15 -22.53 -4.27
C MET A 23 4.68 -23.39 -3.07
N THR A 24 3.46 -23.94 -3.07
CA THR A 24 2.89 -24.61 -1.87
C THR A 24 2.36 -26.04 -2.07
N LEU A 25 2.77 -26.78 -3.11
CA LEU A 25 2.32 -28.18 -3.28
C LEU A 25 3.51 -29.15 -3.44
N PRO A 26 3.58 -30.26 -2.68
CA PRO A 26 4.57 -31.31 -2.89
C PRO A 26 4.29 -32.10 -4.18
N ALA A 27 5.36 -32.54 -4.83
CA ALA A 27 5.32 -33.28 -6.09
C ALA A 27 4.56 -34.61 -5.97
N GLY A 28 3.32 -34.66 -6.50
CA GLY A 28 2.52 -35.88 -6.51
C GLY A 28 1.06 -35.78 -6.94
N CYS A 29 0.56 -34.64 -7.43
CA CYS A 29 -0.87 -34.49 -7.76
C CYS A 29 -1.19 -34.00 -9.18
N LEU A 30 -0.24 -34.03 -10.12
CA LEU A 30 -0.46 -33.55 -11.49
C LEU A 30 -1.01 -34.59 -12.49
N GLU A 31 -1.26 -35.84 -12.09
CA GLU A 31 -1.71 -36.90 -13.00
C GLU A 31 -3.23 -37.17 -13.00
N ALA A 32 -4.03 -36.47 -12.19
CA ALA A 32 -5.48 -36.76 -12.08
C ALA A 32 -6.42 -35.72 -12.72
N ILE A 33 -5.90 -34.68 -13.39
CA ILE A 33 -6.75 -33.63 -14.01
C ILE A 33 -6.64 -33.63 -15.55
N ALA A 34 -5.78 -34.47 -16.13
CA ALA A 34 -5.60 -34.57 -17.58
C ALA A 34 -6.58 -35.53 -18.31
N GLN A 35 -7.60 -36.09 -17.62
CA GLN A 35 -8.44 -37.15 -18.20
C GLN A 35 -9.96 -36.88 -18.25
N SER A 36 -10.46 -35.65 -18.08
CA SER A 36 -11.93 -35.44 -18.07
C SER A 36 -12.50 -34.34 -18.95
N VAL A 37 -11.85 -33.94 -20.05
CA VAL A 37 -12.46 -32.99 -20.99
C VAL A 37 -12.10 -33.29 -22.46
N VAL A 38 -12.62 -34.38 -23.04
CA VAL A 38 -13.05 -34.41 -24.46
C VAL A 38 -14.13 -35.49 -24.68
N GLY A 39 -15.37 -35.05 -24.88
CA GLY A 39 -16.37 -35.66 -25.78
C GLY A 39 -17.05 -36.99 -25.42
N GLU A 40 -18.35 -36.93 -25.12
CA GLU A 40 -19.38 -37.75 -25.80
C GLU A 40 -20.76 -37.10 -25.62
N GLY A 41 -21.57 -37.13 -26.69
CA GLY A 41 -22.81 -36.37 -26.83
C GLY A 41 -24.10 -37.18 -26.73
N ILE A 42 -25.19 -36.39 -26.71
CA ILE A 42 -26.59 -36.62 -27.07
C ILE A 42 -27.41 -37.68 -26.30
N ASP A 43 -28.51 -37.21 -25.69
CA ASP A 43 -29.85 -37.57 -26.17
C ASP A 43 -30.91 -36.52 -25.78
N SER A 44 -31.86 -36.35 -26.70
CA SER A 44 -32.91 -35.34 -26.78
C SER A 44 -34.28 -35.89 -26.39
N GLU A 45 -35.12 -35.09 -25.71
CA GLU A 45 -36.58 -34.92 -25.95
C GLU A 45 -37.23 -34.07 -24.84
N LEU A 46 -37.73 -32.86 -25.14
CA LEU A 46 -39.13 -32.62 -25.50
C LEU A 46 -39.41 -31.11 -25.68
N ILE A 47 -40.20 -30.84 -26.72
CA ILE A 47 -40.62 -29.57 -27.31
C ILE A 47 -41.83 -28.98 -26.59
N ALA A 48 -41.91 -27.64 -26.49
CA ALA A 48 -43.15 -26.88 -26.76
C ALA A 48 -42.83 -25.42 -27.11
N VAL A 49 -43.10 -25.08 -28.37
CA VAL A 49 -43.08 -23.75 -28.98
C VAL A 49 -44.41 -23.04 -28.68
N GLN A 50 -44.39 -21.73 -28.46
CA GLN A 50 -45.39 -20.86 -29.08
C GLN A 50 -44.89 -19.42 -29.27
N ASP A 51 -45.06 -19.00 -30.51
CA ASP A 51 -44.73 -17.78 -31.22
C ASP A 51 -45.74 -16.66 -30.89
N GLU A 52 -45.34 -15.39 -30.99
CA GLU A 52 -45.84 -14.49 -32.04
C GLU A 52 -45.56 -12.99 -31.80
N SER A 53 -45.11 -12.40 -32.90
CA SER A 53 -45.46 -11.08 -33.45
C SER A 53 -44.61 -9.86 -33.05
N ALA A 54 -43.69 -9.58 -33.97
CA ALA A 54 -43.25 -8.24 -34.32
C ALA A 54 -44.39 -7.40 -34.92
N LEU A 55 -44.32 -6.09 -34.73
CA LEU A 55 -44.87 -5.11 -35.66
C LEU A 55 -43.90 -3.94 -35.79
N ASP A 56 -43.45 -3.80 -37.02
CA ASP A 56 -42.53 -2.83 -37.60
C ASP A 56 -43.27 -1.52 -37.90
N GLN A 57 -42.61 -0.36 -37.73
CA GLN A 57 -42.56 0.70 -38.76
C GLN A 57 -41.81 1.96 -38.29
N GLN A 58 -40.85 2.33 -39.13
CA GLN A 58 -40.14 3.60 -39.23
C GLN A 58 -41.08 4.79 -39.51
N VAL A 59 -40.61 6.00 -39.18
CA VAL A 59 -40.19 7.09 -40.10
C VAL A 59 -40.32 8.45 -39.39
N SER A 60 -39.16 9.11 -39.19
CA SER A 60 -38.80 10.52 -39.52
C SER A 60 -39.73 11.68 -39.09
N ASP A 61 -39.37 12.94 -38.98
CA ASP A 61 -38.19 13.81 -39.12
C ASP A 61 -38.57 15.05 -38.25
N ASP A 62 -37.63 15.74 -37.61
CA ASP A 62 -37.17 17.02 -38.16
C ASP A 62 -36.10 17.68 -37.29
N GLN A 63 -35.22 18.35 -38.01
CA GLN A 63 -33.90 18.83 -37.63
C GLN A 63 -33.93 20.17 -36.90
N ALA A 64 -32.92 20.41 -36.05
CA ALA A 64 -32.03 21.54 -36.28
C ALA A 64 -30.61 21.27 -35.71
N ALA A 65 -29.69 21.14 -36.65
CA ALA A 65 -28.22 21.30 -36.65
C ALA A 65 -27.70 22.46 -35.77
N GLN A 66 -26.42 22.64 -35.43
CA GLN A 66 -25.11 21.96 -35.60
C GLN A 66 -24.18 22.71 -34.60
N LEU A 67 -23.20 22.06 -33.94
CA LEU A 67 -21.74 22.13 -34.25
C LEU A 67 -21.26 23.54 -34.64
N ASP A 68 -20.23 24.16 -34.06
CA ASP A 68 -18.88 23.75 -33.66
C ASP A 68 -18.37 24.75 -32.56
N GLY A 69 -17.17 24.80 -31.99
CA GLY A 69 -15.89 24.12 -32.19
C GLY A 69 -14.75 25.05 -31.72
N SER A 70 -13.89 24.55 -30.83
CA SER A 70 -12.51 25.03 -30.52
C SER A 70 -12.34 26.42 -29.87
N ALA A 71 -11.27 26.76 -29.15
CA ALA A 71 -10.27 26.06 -28.34
C ALA A 71 -9.51 27.16 -27.56
N ALA A 72 -8.96 26.78 -26.40
CA ALA A 72 -7.79 27.34 -25.71
C ALA A 72 -7.69 28.86 -25.46
N GLU A 73 -7.67 29.25 -24.18
CA GLU A 73 -6.44 29.64 -23.46
C GLU A 73 -6.78 30.19 -22.06
N LYS A 74 -5.95 29.81 -21.09
CA LYS A 74 -5.83 30.43 -19.76
C LYS A 74 -4.90 31.63 -19.92
N PRO A 75 -5.16 32.80 -19.30
CA PRO A 75 -4.46 33.09 -18.03
C PRO A 75 -5.26 33.95 -17.04
N GLU A 76 -4.79 33.90 -15.79
CA GLU A 76 -4.79 34.89 -14.71
C GLU A 76 -5.81 36.04 -14.63
N SER A 77 -6.31 36.21 -13.41
CA SER A 77 -6.99 37.39 -12.86
C SER A 77 -6.24 38.71 -13.07
N PRO A 78 -6.97 39.84 -13.02
CA PRO A 78 -6.64 40.80 -11.95
C PRO A 78 -7.86 41.47 -11.28
N ALA A 79 -7.57 41.97 -10.06
CA ALA A 79 -8.28 42.95 -9.25
C ALA A 79 -8.56 44.28 -10.02
N ALA A 80 -9.27 45.31 -9.54
CA ALA A 80 -9.43 45.91 -8.22
C ALA A 80 -10.68 46.83 -8.25
N ASP A 81 -11.21 47.36 -7.14
CA ASP A 81 -10.75 48.61 -6.50
C ASP A 81 -11.38 48.72 -5.09
N LEU A 82 -10.58 48.87 -4.01
CA LEU A 82 -10.04 50.11 -3.40
C LEU A 82 -11.12 50.90 -2.62
N GLU A 83 -10.95 51.43 -1.40
CA GLU A 83 -9.85 51.56 -0.42
C GLU A 83 -10.48 52.19 0.85
N VAL A 84 -9.87 52.06 2.04
CA VAL A 84 -9.53 53.19 2.96
C VAL A 84 -8.67 52.68 4.14
N SER A 85 -7.51 53.33 4.26
CA SER A 85 -6.43 53.42 5.27
C SER A 85 -6.78 53.32 6.77
N LYS A 86 -6.02 52.56 7.58
CA LYS A 86 -4.80 52.90 8.39
C LYS A 86 -4.98 53.98 9.47
N GLU A 87 -4.79 53.60 10.75
CA GLU A 87 -3.71 54.07 11.65
C GLU A 87 -3.80 53.42 13.05
N ALA A 88 -2.63 53.07 13.61
CA ALA A 88 -2.43 52.62 14.99
C ALA A 88 -1.88 53.77 15.86
N PRO A 89 -1.89 53.65 17.19
CA PRO A 89 -0.60 53.55 17.91
C PRO A 89 -0.65 52.41 18.98
N SER A 90 0.36 51.53 19.13
CA SER A 90 1.68 51.73 19.78
C SER A 90 1.51 52.28 21.21
N GLN A 91 2.04 51.77 22.32
CA GLN A 91 3.22 51.00 22.74
C GLN A 91 2.99 50.74 24.27
N ALA A 92 3.66 49.91 25.07
CA ALA A 92 4.84 49.05 24.98
C ALA A 92 4.90 48.21 26.28
N GLU A 93 5.50 47.02 26.15
CA GLU A 93 6.50 46.38 27.03
C GLU A 93 6.35 46.34 28.56
N GLY A 94 6.64 45.16 29.12
CA GLY A 94 7.29 45.07 30.42
C GLY A 94 7.01 43.79 31.21
N ASP A 95 7.90 42.81 31.05
CA ASP A 95 7.99 41.57 31.83
C ASP A 95 7.90 41.76 33.36
N LEU A 96 7.37 40.75 34.06
CA LEU A 96 8.11 39.90 35.01
C LEU A 96 7.17 39.08 35.91
N LYS A 97 7.40 37.76 35.88
CA LYS A 97 7.31 36.74 36.94
C LYS A 97 6.51 37.05 38.23
N GLN A 98 5.69 36.06 38.61
CA GLN A 98 5.85 35.20 39.82
C GLN A 98 4.53 34.96 40.58
N GLU A 99 4.42 33.72 41.05
CA GLU A 99 3.64 33.21 42.18
C GLU A 99 2.14 32.92 42.02
N ALA A 100 1.87 31.61 42.06
CA ALA A 100 0.60 31.03 42.48
C ALA A 100 0.25 31.42 43.93
N PRO A 101 -1.04 31.47 44.26
CA PRO A 101 -1.46 31.15 45.62
C PRO A 101 -2.62 30.14 45.68
N GLN A 102 -2.43 29.09 46.47
CA GLN A 102 -3.48 28.46 47.29
C GLN A 102 -3.48 29.16 48.68
N PRO A 103 -4.43 28.88 49.61
CA PRO A 103 -5.87 29.09 49.53
C PRO A 103 -6.41 29.87 50.77
N GLY A 104 -7.60 30.46 50.64
CA GLY A 104 -8.49 30.83 51.75
C GLY A 104 -8.40 32.28 52.23
N VAL A 105 -9.53 33.00 52.14
CA VAL A 105 -10.29 33.61 53.25
C VAL A 105 -11.67 34.00 52.69
N GLU A 106 -12.74 33.71 53.45
CA GLU A 106 -14.11 34.18 53.23
C GLU A 106 -14.16 35.67 52.82
N ALA A 107 -14.87 35.98 51.74
CA ALA A 107 -15.28 37.35 51.43
C ALA A 107 -16.77 37.39 51.09
N ALA A 108 -17.51 37.84 52.09
CA ALA A 108 -18.88 38.36 52.11
C ALA A 108 -19.56 38.58 50.75
N SER A 109 -20.68 37.90 50.58
CA SER A 109 -21.71 38.25 49.62
C SER A 109 -22.18 39.70 49.86
N GLN A 110 -22.01 40.56 48.84
CA GLN A 110 -22.82 41.77 48.78
C GLN A 110 -24.29 41.36 48.60
N PRO A 111 -25.23 41.95 49.35
CA PRO A 111 -26.63 41.57 49.26
C PRO A 111 -27.15 42.00 47.90
N ALA A 112 -27.50 41.02 47.06
CA ALA A 112 -28.39 41.26 45.94
C ALA A 112 -29.63 41.97 46.50
N LYS A 113 -30.00 43.11 45.90
CA LYS A 113 -31.26 43.81 46.18
C LYS A 113 -32.38 42.77 46.16
N ALA A 114 -32.90 42.43 47.34
CA ALA A 114 -34.04 41.55 47.47
C ALA A 114 -35.23 42.23 46.76
N ALA A 115 -35.52 41.79 45.54
CA ALA A 115 -36.83 42.01 44.96
C ALA A 115 -37.83 41.48 45.98
N ALA A 116 -38.81 42.30 46.36
CA ALA A 116 -39.84 41.91 47.31
C ALA A 116 -40.46 40.59 46.83
N ARG A 117 -40.19 39.50 47.57
CA ARG A 117 -40.75 38.18 47.27
C ARG A 117 -42.27 38.32 47.32
N ALA A 118 -42.93 38.08 46.19
CA ALA A 118 -44.37 38.01 46.13
C ALA A 118 -44.85 36.99 47.18
N ALA A 119 -45.93 37.30 47.89
CA ALA A 119 -46.47 36.42 48.91
C ALA A 119 -46.87 35.07 48.28
N ASP A 120 -46.62 33.99 49.01
CA ASP A 120 -47.03 32.66 48.59
C ASP A 120 -48.57 32.59 48.44
N THR A 121 -49.06 31.92 47.40
CA THR A 121 -50.50 31.68 47.19
C THR A 121 -50.85 30.25 47.58
N THR A 122 -51.91 30.05 48.36
CA THR A 122 -52.43 28.72 48.70
C THR A 122 -53.64 28.36 47.84
N VAL A 123 -53.61 27.18 47.21
CA VAL A 123 -54.71 26.60 46.42
C VAL A 123 -55.03 25.22 46.97
N GLY A 124 -56.14 25.10 47.70
CA GLY A 124 -56.40 23.90 48.51
C GLY A 124 -55.35 23.77 49.63
N SER A 125 -54.58 22.68 49.65
CA SER A 125 -53.44 22.47 50.55
C SER A 125 -52.09 22.57 49.83
N MET A 126 -52.09 23.01 48.57
CA MET A 126 -50.88 23.27 47.80
C MET A 126 -50.48 24.73 47.97
N VAL A 127 -49.20 24.98 48.17
CA VAL A 127 -48.58 26.30 48.22
C VAL A 127 -47.82 26.54 46.92
N ILE A 128 -48.04 27.71 46.33
CA ILE A 128 -47.34 28.24 45.17
C ILE A 128 -46.43 29.38 45.64
N SER A 129 -45.12 29.20 45.48
CA SER A 129 -44.11 30.23 45.72
C SER A 129 -43.53 30.73 44.41
N GLY A 130 -43.16 32.01 44.36
CA GLY A 130 -42.66 32.65 43.13
C GLY A 130 -43.78 33.24 42.27
N GLY A 131 -43.43 34.21 41.43
CA GLY A 131 -44.38 34.93 40.57
C GLY A 131 -45.47 35.71 41.30
N VAL A 132 -46.30 36.43 40.54
CA VAL A 132 -47.41 37.26 41.01
C VAL A 132 -48.74 36.67 40.55
N ALA A 133 -49.61 36.33 41.51
CA ALA A 133 -50.98 35.88 41.22
C ALA A 133 -51.77 36.97 40.44
N GLY A 134 -52.51 36.55 39.42
CA GLY A 134 -53.18 37.43 38.46
C GLY A 134 -52.32 37.83 37.26
N THR A 135 -51.01 37.67 37.34
CA THR A 135 -50.06 37.99 36.25
C THR A 135 -49.38 36.72 35.74
N ASP A 136 -48.54 36.10 36.58
CA ASP A 136 -47.75 34.92 36.21
C ASP A 136 -48.58 33.64 36.25
N TYR A 137 -49.59 33.60 37.13
CA TYR A 137 -50.58 32.54 37.19
C TYR A 137 -51.93 33.08 37.65
N THR A 138 -53.02 32.41 37.28
CA THR A 138 -54.36 32.65 37.82
C THR A 138 -54.90 31.41 38.52
N VAL A 139 -55.78 31.62 39.50
CA VAL A 139 -56.41 30.53 40.25
C VAL A 139 -57.92 30.66 40.13
N SER A 140 -58.58 29.57 39.75
CA SER A 140 -60.05 29.46 39.72
C SER A 140 -60.46 28.10 40.28
N GLY A 141 -61.03 28.10 41.49
CA GLY A 141 -61.30 26.86 42.23
C GLY A 141 -60.03 26.06 42.46
N ALA A 142 -60.00 24.80 41.99
CA ALA A 142 -58.83 23.92 42.05
C ALA A 142 -58.00 23.92 40.75
N THR A 143 -58.25 24.87 39.84
CA THR A 143 -57.49 25.06 38.59
C THR A 143 -56.50 26.20 38.75
N VAL A 144 -55.23 25.92 38.48
CA VAL A 144 -54.15 26.92 38.41
C VAL A 144 -53.74 27.05 36.94
N VAL A 145 -53.83 28.24 36.36
CA VAL A 145 -53.37 28.50 34.98
C VAL A 145 -52.07 29.30 35.03
N VAL A 146 -50.98 28.72 34.55
CA VAL A 146 -49.66 29.37 34.45
C VAL A 146 -49.58 30.11 33.11
N ASN A 147 -49.26 31.40 33.17
CA ASN A 147 -49.33 32.32 32.04
C ASN A 147 -47.96 32.75 31.51
N THR A 148 -46.90 32.66 32.30
CA THR A 148 -45.57 33.17 31.99
C THR A 148 -44.46 32.18 32.36
N SER A 149 -43.23 32.49 31.98
CA SER A 149 -42.03 31.71 32.29
C SER A 149 -41.40 32.07 33.64
N THR A 150 -42.06 32.92 34.44
CA THR A 150 -41.59 33.26 35.78
C THR A 150 -41.50 31.98 36.63
N PRO A 151 -40.36 31.67 37.27
CA PRO A 151 -40.21 30.44 38.04
C PRO A 151 -41.22 30.33 39.18
N LEU A 152 -41.91 29.19 39.24
CA LEU A 152 -42.87 28.83 40.29
C LEU A 152 -42.43 27.57 41.01
N THR A 153 -42.65 27.48 42.31
CA THR A 153 -42.41 26.27 43.12
C THR A 153 -43.72 25.80 43.74
N PHE A 154 -44.06 24.52 43.54
CA PHE A 154 -45.26 23.90 44.11
C PHE A 154 -44.91 22.90 45.21
N LYS A 155 -45.62 23.00 46.34
CA LYS A 155 -45.45 22.13 47.51
C LYS A 155 -46.79 21.81 48.15
N GLY A 156 -46.94 20.62 48.74
CA GLY A 156 -48.18 20.23 49.43
C GLY A 156 -49.15 19.47 48.52
N THR A 157 -50.45 19.61 48.73
CA THR A 157 -51.45 18.73 48.07
C THR A 157 -52.55 19.52 47.36
N LEU A 158 -52.78 19.20 46.09
CA LEU A 158 -53.92 19.66 45.30
C LEU A 158 -54.83 18.48 44.93
N THR A 159 -55.99 18.39 45.57
CA THR A 159 -56.98 17.34 45.31
C THR A 159 -58.06 17.85 44.37
N ASN A 160 -58.48 17.01 43.42
CA ASN A 160 -59.46 17.32 42.38
C ASN A 160 -59.10 18.56 41.57
N GLY A 161 -57.80 18.82 41.37
CA GLY A 161 -57.30 20.02 40.71
C GLY A 161 -56.35 19.73 39.57
N THR A 162 -56.03 20.80 38.83
CA THR A 162 -55.16 20.76 37.65
C THR A 162 -54.31 22.02 37.58
N VAL A 163 -53.06 21.85 37.17
CA VAL A 163 -52.16 22.94 36.76
C VAL A 163 -52.15 22.95 35.24
N GLN A 164 -52.68 24.00 34.64
CA GLN A 164 -52.74 24.20 33.21
C GLN A 164 -51.67 25.20 32.77
N ILE A 165 -50.84 24.83 31.81
CA ILE A 165 -49.97 25.80 31.13
C ILE A 165 -50.78 26.41 30.01
N LYS A 166 -50.94 27.73 30.01
CA LYS A 166 -51.72 28.45 29.00
C LYS A 166 -51.19 28.13 27.61
N GLN A 167 -52.11 27.98 26.64
CA GLN A 167 -51.73 27.71 25.25
C GLN A 167 -50.75 28.76 24.72
N GLY A 168 -49.66 28.28 24.12
CA GLY A 168 -48.59 29.11 23.57
C GLY A 168 -47.65 29.72 24.60
N ALA A 169 -47.85 29.45 25.90
CA ALA A 169 -46.96 29.92 26.95
C ALA A 169 -45.79 28.96 27.19
N SER A 170 -44.71 29.49 27.76
CA SER A 170 -43.61 28.71 28.33
C SER A 170 -43.65 28.86 29.85
N ALA A 171 -43.59 27.75 30.59
CA ALA A 171 -43.61 27.73 32.05
C ALA A 171 -42.36 27.09 32.64
N ASN A 172 -41.92 27.59 33.79
CA ASN A 172 -40.81 27.04 34.58
C ASN A 172 -41.34 26.67 35.98
N ILE A 173 -41.46 25.37 36.27
CA ILE A 173 -42.08 24.86 37.50
C ILE A 173 -41.12 23.94 38.23
N THR A 174 -40.93 24.17 39.52
CA THR A 174 -40.23 23.24 40.43
C THR A 174 -41.25 22.50 41.30
N LEU A 175 -41.20 21.17 41.30
CA LEU A 175 -41.98 20.32 42.19
C LEU A 175 -41.15 20.02 43.45
N ALA A 176 -41.64 20.44 44.61
CA ALA A 176 -40.93 20.38 45.88
C ALA A 176 -41.72 19.61 46.95
N GLY A 177 -42.03 18.34 46.66
CA GLY A 177 -42.82 17.48 47.53
C GLY A 177 -44.31 17.72 47.35
N VAL A 178 -44.78 17.74 46.10
CA VAL A 178 -46.19 18.00 45.76
C VAL A 178 -46.95 16.74 45.39
N THR A 179 -48.22 16.66 45.78
CA THR A 179 -49.16 15.65 45.33
C THR A 179 -50.34 16.32 44.63
N ILE A 180 -50.57 15.98 43.35
CA ILE A 180 -51.69 16.50 42.57
C ILE A 180 -52.53 15.34 42.07
N THR A 181 -53.82 15.35 42.42
CA THR A 181 -54.80 14.38 41.92
C THR A 181 -55.87 15.11 41.13
N SER A 182 -56.08 14.73 39.88
CA SER A 182 -57.18 15.23 39.06
C SER A 182 -58.25 14.16 38.86
N ASN A 183 -59.49 14.51 39.20
CA ASN A 183 -60.69 13.70 38.96
C ASN A 183 -61.58 14.31 37.86
N THR A 184 -61.03 15.24 37.08
CA THR A 184 -61.70 15.92 35.97
C THR A 184 -61.17 15.40 34.63
N ASN A 185 -61.78 15.81 33.51
CA ASN A 185 -61.26 15.55 32.17
C ASN A 185 -60.00 16.39 31.85
N SER A 186 -59.10 16.61 32.81
CA SER A 186 -57.89 17.41 32.68
C SER A 186 -56.77 16.79 33.51
N SER A 187 -55.55 16.76 32.98
CA SER A 187 -54.40 16.16 33.66
C SER A 187 -53.98 16.95 34.91
N PRO A 188 -53.40 16.29 35.94
CA PRO A 188 -52.76 16.97 37.08
C PRO A 188 -51.84 18.12 36.67
N ILE A 189 -50.98 17.90 35.67
CA ILE A 189 -50.26 18.95 34.93
C ILE A 189 -50.65 18.83 33.46
N ASN A 190 -51.08 19.95 32.85
CA ASN A 190 -51.69 19.94 31.54
C ASN A 190 -51.11 21.05 30.65
N LEU A 191 -50.33 20.68 29.63
CA LEU A 191 -49.90 21.61 28.59
C LEU A 191 -51.07 21.79 27.61
N MET A 192 -51.64 23.01 27.54
CA MET A 192 -52.84 23.25 26.75
C MET A 192 -52.50 23.56 25.30
N GLY A 193 -53.13 22.86 24.35
CA GLY A 193 -53.03 23.15 22.92
C GLY A 193 -51.60 23.02 22.36
N SER A 194 -51.37 23.62 21.18
CA SER A 194 -50.06 23.64 20.53
C SER A 194 -49.23 24.87 20.92
N GLY A 195 -47.90 24.76 20.78
CA GLY A 195 -46.95 25.83 21.07
C GLY A 195 -46.61 26.02 22.55
N THR A 196 -47.04 25.10 23.41
CA THR A 196 -46.87 25.19 24.86
C THR A 196 -45.60 24.48 25.30
N THR A 197 -44.80 25.11 26.16
CA THR A 197 -43.56 24.53 26.69
C THR A 197 -43.58 24.50 28.21
N LEU A 198 -43.15 23.39 28.81
CA LEU A 198 -42.95 23.28 30.26
C LEU A 198 -41.52 22.81 30.55
N LYS A 199 -40.80 23.56 31.38
CA LYS A 199 -39.61 23.08 32.08
C LYS A 199 -39.99 22.71 33.50
N LEU A 200 -39.87 21.43 33.82
CA LEU A 200 -40.28 20.85 35.10
C LEU A 200 -39.05 20.36 35.87
N PHE A 201 -38.75 20.97 37.00
CA PHE A 201 -37.61 20.63 37.84
C PHE A 201 -38.07 19.86 39.08
N LEU A 202 -37.36 18.80 39.45
CA LEU A 202 -37.62 18.01 40.64
C LEU A 202 -36.65 18.42 41.75
N ALA A 203 -37.17 19.05 42.82
CA ALA A 203 -36.32 19.49 43.92
C ALA A 203 -35.68 18.30 44.64
N ASP A 204 -34.40 18.46 45.00
CA ASP A 204 -33.60 17.41 45.65
C ASP A 204 -34.26 16.79 46.87
N GLY A 205 -34.14 15.47 46.99
CA GLY A 205 -34.66 14.69 48.11
C GLY A 205 -36.19 14.73 48.29
N THR A 206 -36.94 15.32 47.35
CA THR A 206 -38.41 15.39 47.44
C THR A 206 -39.09 14.26 46.66
N ALA A 207 -40.30 13.90 47.08
CA ALA A 207 -41.14 12.94 46.39
C ALA A 207 -42.42 13.61 45.87
N ASN A 208 -42.61 13.55 44.55
CA ASN A 208 -43.70 14.22 43.86
C ASN A 208 -44.63 13.18 43.23
N ASN A 209 -45.94 13.35 43.38
CA ASN A 209 -46.94 12.38 42.94
C ASN A 209 -48.01 13.07 42.10
N LEU A 210 -48.18 12.65 40.86
CA LEU A 210 -49.20 13.16 39.95
C LEU A 210 -50.11 12.02 39.54
N THR A 211 -51.42 12.15 39.76
CA THR A 211 -52.37 11.07 39.48
C THR A 211 -53.60 11.61 38.78
N ALA A 212 -53.80 11.18 37.52
CA ALA A 212 -55.10 11.24 36.90
C ALA A 212 -55.96 10.09 37.44
N ASN A 213 -57.23 10.37 37.71
CA ASN A 213 -58.17 9.32 38.11
C ASN A 213 -58.26 8.25 37.02
N LEU A 214 -58.32 6.98 37.45
CA LEU A 214 -58.41 5.84 36.55
C LEU A 214 -59.56 5.98 35.53
N GLY A 215 -60.75 6.40 35.95
CA GLY A 215 -61.91 6.53 35.06
C GLY A 215 -61.85 7.68 34.05
N GLN A 216 -60.82 8.52 34.10
CA GLN A 216 -60.63 9.64 33.17
C GLN A 216 -59.67 9.22 32.05
N TYR A 217 -59.93 9.66 30.83
CA TYR A 217 -59.05 9.42 29.67
C TYR A 217 -57.98 10.51 29.57
N CYS A 218 -57.27 10.72 30.68
CA CYS A 218 -56.28 11.77 30.82
C CYS A 218 -54.91 11.22 31.19
N ALA A 219 -53.86 11.85 30.67
CA ALA A 219 -52.50 11.63 31.14
C ALA A 219 -52.30 12.18 32.55
N GLY A 220 -51.27 11.71 33.26
CA GLY A 220 -50.85 12.31 34.54
C GLY A 220 -50.09 13.63 34.33
N ILE A 221 -49.22 13.66 33.33
CA ILE A 221 -48.68 14.90 32.73
C ILE A 221 -49.05 14.88 31.26
N HIS A 222 -49.83 15.86 30.83
CA HIS A 222 -50.21 15.98 29.43
C HIS A 222 -49.25 16.85 28.63
N CYS A 223 -48.65 16.27 27.60
CA CYS A 223 -47.85 16.89 26.56
C CYS A 223 -48.38 16.41 25.19
N GLY A 224 -49.32 17.16 24.62
CA GLY A 224 -49.95 16.88 23.34
C GLY A 224 -49.18 17.40 22.13
N ALA A 225 -49.74 17.19 20.94
CA ALA A 225 -49.07 17.50 19.68
C ALA A 225 -48.67 18.98 19.58
N GLY A 226 -47.40 19.24 19.25
CA GLY A 226 -46.86 20.60 19.15
C GLY A 226 -46.55 21.26 20.50
N SER A 227 -46.66 20.54 21.61
CA SER A 227 -46.11 20.95 22.91
C SER A 227 -44.75 20.32 23.17
N THR A 228 -43.96 20.93 24.07
CA THR A 228 -42.64 20.42 24.49
C THR A 228 -42.54 20.39 26.01
N LEU A 229 -42.10 19.25 26.55
CA LEU A 229 -41.90 19.04 27.99
C LEU A 229 -40.44 18.69 28.26
N TYR A 230 -39.81 19.42 29.17
CA TYR A 230 -38.52 19.08 29.77
C TYR A 230 -38.74 18.65 31.22
N ILE A 231 -38.16 17.53 31.63
CA ILE A 231 -38.11 17.09 33.03
C ILE A 231 -36.66 16.94 33.44
N ASP A 232 -36.31 17.58 34.54
CA ASP A 232 -34.94 17.63 35.04
C ASP A 232 -34.90 17.59 36.58
N ASP A 233 -33.72 17.38 37.17
CA ASP A 233 -33.51 17.52 38.61
C ASP A 233 -33.10 18.96 39.00
N SER A 234 -32.45 19.14 40.15
CA SER A 234 -32.03 20.47 40.62
C SER A 234 -30.77 21.00 39.91
N VAL A 235 -30.00 20.13 39.24
CA VAL A 235 -28.89 20.50 38.38
C VAL A 235 -29.44 20.69 36.97
N ALA A 236 -30.04 21.86 36.74
CA ALA A 236 -30.69 22.16 35.47
C ALA A 236 -29.69 22.15 34.29
N ASN A 237 -30.02 21.41 33.23
CA ASN A 237 -29.27 21.35 31.96
C ASN A 237 -29.51 22.59 31.09
N TRP A 238 -29.33 23.76 31.70
CA TRP A 238 -29.60 25.06 31.08
C TRP A 238 -28.48 26.04 31.40
N SER A 239 -28.13 26.82 30.39
CA SER A 239 -27.27 28.01 30.50
C SER A 239 -28.07 29.18 29.97
N GLY A 240 -28.80 29.84 30.88
CA GLY A 240 -29.80 30.85 30.56
C GLY A 240 -30.93 30.27 29.71
N SER A 241 -31.07 30.76 28.47
CA SER A 241 -32.10 30.27 27.54
C SER A 241 -31.66 29.07 26.70
N THR A 242 -30.40 28.64 26.79
CA THR A 242 -29.83 27.57 25.96
C THR A 242 -29.86 26.26 26.71
N HIS A 243 -30.41 25.22 26.09
CA HIS A 243 -30.38 23.86 26.60
C HIS A 243 -28.99 23.23 26.39
N VAL A 244 -28.48 22.51 27.38
CA VAL A 244 -27.20 21.81 27.30
C VAL A 244 -27.45 20.39 26.80
N GLU A 245 -26.97 20.10 25.59
CA GLU A 245 -27.24 18.83 24.93
C GLU A 245 -26.34 17.68 25.44
N VAL A 246 -26.88 16.46 25.37
CA VAL A 246 -26.19 15.20 25.68
C VAL A 246 -26.25 14.31 24.44
N LEU A 247 -25.11 13.72 24.08
CA LEU A 247 -24.97 12.80 22.97
C LEU A 247 -23.89 11.77 23.29
N ASN A 248 -24.04 10.53 22.84
CA ASN A 248 -23.03 9.49 23.01
C ASN A 248 -22.63 9.23 24.48
N GLY A 249 -23.57 9.37 25.42
CA GLY A 249 -23.32 9.15 26.85
C GLY A 249 -22.54 10.25 27.56
N VAL A 250 -22.27 11.39 26.89
CA VAL A 250 -21.46 12.50 27.40
C VAL A 250 -22.11 13.86 27.13
N VAL A 251 -21.64 14.90 27.81
CA VAL A 251 -22.00 16.29 27.52
C VAL A 251 -21.56 16.64 26.10
N ASP A 252 -22.45 17.21 25.29
CA ASP A 252 -22.16 17.62 23.90
C ASP A 252 -22.04 19.15 23.73
N THR A 253 -22.40 19.91 24.76
CA THR A 253 -22.35 21.38 24.78
C THR A 253 -21.42 21.90 25.87
N THR A 254 -20.38 22.63 25.49
CA THR A 254 -19.56 23.39 26.46
C THR A 254 -20.33 24.61 26.96
N ALA A 255 -20.59 24.69 28.27
CA ALA A 255 -21.40 25.75 28.87
C ALA A 255 -21.09 25.94 30.36
N THR A 256 -21.64 26.99 30.97
CA THR A 256 -21.75 27.11 32.43
C THR A 256 -23.23 27.04 32.78
N LEU A 257 -23.63 26.02 33.53
CA LEU A 257 -25.02 25.82 33.94
C LEU A 257 -25.52 26.98 34.81
N ASP A 258 -26.84 27.12 34.92
CA ASP A 258 -27.50 28.16 35.73
C ASP A 258 -27.11 28.12 37.22
N ASN A 259 -26.64 26.97 37.72
CA ASN A 259 -26.11 26.82 39.07
C ASN A 259 -24.62 27.19 39.22
N GLY A 260 -23.96 27.60 38.14
CA GLY A 260 -22.53 27.96 38.09
C GLY A 260 -21.58 26.82 37.73
N THR A 261 -22.06 25.61 37.50
CA THR A 261 -21.21 24.45 37.14
C THR A 261 -20.72 24.58 35.70
N SER A 262 -19.41 24.63 35.48
CA SER A 262 -18.82 24.67 34.13
C SER A 262 -18.65 23.26 33.55
N VAL A 263 -19.26 22.96 32.41
CA VAL A 263 -19.15 21.68 31.70
C VAL A 263 -18.53 21.88 30.32
N THR A 264 -17.78 20.88 29.84
CA THR A 264 -17.14 20.86 28.51
C THR A 264 -17.61 19.63 27.74
N LYS A 265 -17.66 19.75 26.41
CA LYS A 265 -17.94 18.60 25.53
C LYS A 265 -17.01 17.42 25.84
N GLY A 266 -17.58 16.24 26.03
CA GLY A 266 -16.89 15.01 26.44
C GLY A 266 -16.91 14.74 27.94
N ASP A 267 -17.37 15.68 28.77
CA ASP A 267 -17.56 15.43 30.21
C ASP A 267 -18.60 14.31 30.45
N PRO A 268 -18.45 13.54 31.54
CA PRO A 268 -19.44 12.53 31.89
C PRO A 268 -20.77 13.17 32.29
N VAL A 269 -21.88 12.51 31.96
CA VAL A 269 -23.25 12.96 32.29
C VAL A 269 -23.51 13.07 33.79
N THR A 270 -22.67 12.48 34.64
CA THR A 270 -22.74 12.66 36.10
C THR A 270 -22.52 14.11 36.53
N ARG A 271 -21.90 14.94 35.68
CA ARG A 271 -21.77 16.39 35.89
C ARG A 271 -23.06 17.18 35.69
N LEU A 272 -24.04 16.56 35.02
CA LEU A 272 -25.37 17.10 34.74
C LEU A 272 -26.44 16.53 35.67
N ALA A 273 -26.04 15.76 36.70
CA ALA A 273 -26.97 15.07 37.59
C ALA A 273 -26.82 15.57 39.02
N SER A 274 -27.96 15.75 39.71
CA SER A 274 -27.95 15.95 41.16
C SER A 274 -27.42 14.71 41.89
N SER A 275 -26.71 14.93 43.00
CA SER A 275 -26.28 13.87 43.92
C SER A 275 -27.42 13.34 44.79
N ASN A 276 -28.52 14.08 44.91
CA ASN A 276 -29.71 13.71 45.68
C ASN A 276 -30.99 14.06 44.90
N PRO A 277 -31.19 13.47 43.70
CA PRO A 277 -32.23 13.91 42.78
C PRO A 277 -33.63 13.75 43.35
N GLY A 278 -34.53 14.69 43.01
CA GLY A 278 -35.95 14.55 43.31
C GLY A 278 -36.59 13.36 42.58
N SER A 279 -37.67 12.83 43.16
CA SER A 279 -38.44 11.72 42.57
C SER A 279 -39.83 12.18 42.10
N LEU A 280 -40.29 11.61 41.00
CA LEU A 280 -41.58 11.88 40.38
C LEU A 280 -42.29 10.58 40.01
N VAL A 281 -43.45 10.34 40.61
CA VAL A 281 -44.36 9.26 40.24
C VAL A 281 -45.55 9.85 39.50
N VAL A 282 -45.78 9.38 38.27
CA VAL A 282 -46.89 9.83 37.43
C VAL A 282 -47.80 8.65 37.10
N LYS A 283 -49.10 8.85 37.26
CA LYS A 283 -50.14 7.85 36.99
C LYS A 283 -51.17 8.40 36.01
N GLY A 284 -51.28 7.77 34.84
CA GLY A 284 -52.30 8.07 33.83
C GLY A 284 -53.61 7.33 34.08
N GLY A 285 -54.69 7.87 33.53
CA GLY A 285 -56.00 7.22 33.50
C GLY A 285 -56.16 6.25 32.33
N TYR A 286 -57.39 5.79 32.08
CA TYR A 286 -57.67 4.81 31.02
C TYR A 286 -57.23 5.29 29.64
N GLY A 287 -56.66 4.38 28.85
CA GLY A 287 -56.28 4.62 27.45
C GLY A 287 -55.34 5.80 27.22
N SER A 288 -54.60 6.25 28.24
CA SER A 288 -53.78 7.48 28.21
C SER A 288 -52.36 7.20 28.68
N GLY A 289 -51.39 7.96 28.16
CA GLY A 289 -50.02 7.90 28.65
C GLY A 289 -49.94 8.35 30.11
N ALA A 290 -49.00 7.85 30.92
CA ALA A 290 -48.77 8.48 32.23
C ALA A 290 -48.15 9.87 32.03
N ILE A 291 -47.13 9.95 31.18
CA ILE A 291 -46.51 11.20 30.68
C ILE A 291 -46.63 11.19 29.16
N GLY A 292 -47.27 12.22 28.58
CA GLY A 292 -47.47 12.33 27.14
C GLY A 292 -48.93 12.67 26.80
N SER A 293 -49.59 11.95 25.89
CA SER A 293 -50.95 12.30 25.47
C SER A 293 -52.06 11.51 26.17
N GLY A 294 -53.26 12.11 26.21
CA GLY A 294 -54.49 11.38 26.47
C GLY A 294 -54.92 10.54 25.28
N SER A 295 -56.13 9.98 25.33
CA SER A 295 -56.67 9.25 24.18
C SER A 295 -57.01 10.16 22.99
N ASN A 296 -56.91 9.62 21.77
CA ASN A 296 -57.20 10.28 20.49
C ASN A 296 -56.31 11.49 20.18
N GLU A 297 -55.07 11.48 20.66
CA GLU A 297 -54.13 12.58 20.47
C GLU A 297 -52.69 12.09 20.30
N ASN A 298 -51.92 12.76 19.44
CA ASN A 298 -50.49 12.49 19.34
C ASN A 298 -49.72 13.16 20.50
N ALA A 299 -48.78 12.44 21.11
CA ALA A 299 -47.89 13.00 22.13
C ALA A 299 -46.88 13.98 21.50
N GLY A 300 -46.61 15.07 22.23
CA GLY A 300 -45.63 16.09 21.89
C GLY A 300 -44.19 15.66 22.16
N ASN A 301 -43.28 16.63 22.06
CA ASN A 301 -41.86 16.45 22.30
C ASN A 301 -41.58 16.33 23.81
N MET A 302 -40.83 15.31 24.24
CA MET A 302 -40.51 15.11 25.66
C MET A 302 -39.02 14.85 25.86
N ILE A 303 -38.39 15.60 26.76
CA ILE A 303 -36.97 15.55 27.06
C ILE A 303 -36.81 15.23 28.55
N PHE A 304 -35.99 14.23 28.87
CA PHE A 304 -35.76 13.73 30.21
C PHE A 304 -34.26 13.84 30.55
N ASP A 305 -33.90 14.95 31.16
CA ASP A 305 -32.51 15.36 31.42
C ASP A 305 -31.99 14.85 32.77
N GLY A 306 -32.85 14.81 33.79
CA GLY A 306 -32.45 14.45 35.16
C GLY A 306 -33.62 13.97 36.03
N GLY A 307 -33.28 13.54 37.25
CA GLY A 307 -34.27 13.09 38.24
C GLY A 307 -34.61 11.59 38.21
N THR A 308 -35.35 11.14 39.22
CA THR A 308 -35.88 9.76 39.29
C THR A 308 -37.36 9.74 38.94
N ILE A 309 -37.73 9.15 37.82
CA ILE A 309 -39.06 9.23 37.24
C ILE A 309 -39.67 7.83 37.12
N THR A 310 -40.89 7.67 37.59
CA THR A 310 -41.66 6.44 37.44
C THR A 310 -43.03 6.75 36.85
N ALA A 311 -43.33 6.15 35.71
CA ALA A 311 -44.49 6.45 34.89
C ALA A 311 -45.37 5.20 34.72
N TYR A 312 -46.59 5.25 35.24
CA TYR A 312 -47.56 4.15 35.19
C TYR A 312 -48.78 4.51 34.35
N SER A 313 -48.99 3.79 33.26
CA SER A 313 -50.29 3.73 32.61
C SER A 313 -51.31 3.03 33.51
N ALA A 314 -52.60 3.29 33.31
CA ALA A 314 -53.65 2.54 33.99
C ALA A 314 -53.53 1.04 33.68
N GLY A 315 -53.52 0.19 34.73
CA GLY A 315 -53.34 -1.26 34.58
C GLY A 315 -51.89 -1.71 34.29
N GLY A 316 -50.93 -0.78 34.22
CA GLY A 316 -49.50 -1.09 34.18
C GLY A 316 -48.92 -1.33 35.58
N HIS A 317 -48.12 -2.39 35.72
CA HIS A 317 -47.45 -2.87 36.94
C HIS A 317 -48.37 -3.20 38.14
N ALA A 318 -48.12 -4.33 38.82
CA ALA A 318 -48.97 -4.84 39.90
C ALA A 318 -49.14 -3.87 41.09
N ASN A 319 -48.19 -2.94 41.28
CA ASN A 319 -48.17 -1.97 42.38
C ASN A 319 -49.02 -0.71 42.11
N ASN A 320 -49.67 -0.58 40.94
CA ASN A 320 -50.57 0.55 40.66
C ASN A 320 -52.01 0.37 41.22
N GLY A 321 -52.17 -0.41 42.30
CA GLY A 321 -53.44 -0.51 43.04
C GLY A 321 -54.61 -1.16 42.30
N GLY A 322 -54.36 -1.89 41.21
CA GLY A 322 -55.36 -2.63 40.43
C GLY A 322 -54.88 -4.06 40.16
N THR A 323 -55.80 -5.00 40.27
CA THR A 323 -55.65 -6.45 40.05
C THR A 323 -54.77 -6.81 38.84
N ASN A 324 -53.97 -7.89 38.97
CA ASN A 324 -53.16 -8.58 37.95
C ASN A 324 -52.73 -7.78 36.71
N ALA A 325 -51.42 -7.58 36.53
CA ALA A 325 -50.78 -6.97 35.37
C ALA A 325 -51.04 -7.76 34.06
N ASN A 326 -52.26 -7.66 33.53
CA ASN A 326 -52.70 -8.18 32.25
C ASN A 326 -54.14 -7.71 31.94
N GLN A 327 -54.44 -6.44 32.23
CA GLN A 327 -55.79 -5.88 32.12
C GLN A 327 -56.08 -5.46 30.68
N SER A 328 -56.79 -6.30 29.91
CA SER A 328 -57.09 -6.09 28.48
C SER A 328 -57.89 -4.83 28.15
N TRP A 329 -58.42 -4.12 29.15
CA TRP A 329 -59.21 -2.90 28.93
C TRP A 329 -58.37 -1.63 28.78
N SER A 330 -57.06 -1.66 29.10
CA SER A 330 -56.22 -0.46 29.05
C SER A 330 -55.21 -0.47 27.91
N SER A 331 -54.97 0.70 27.33
CA SER A 331 -54.21 0.88 26.09
C SER A 331 -53.21 2.05 26.06
N GLY A 332 -52.95 2.68 27.20
CA GLY A 332 -52.01 3.80 27.32
C GLY A 332 -50.57 3.37 27.59
N THR A 333 -49.62 4.27 27.34
CA THR A 333 -48.19 4.06 27.57
C THR A 333 -47.73 4.51 28.96
N GLY A 334 -46.56 4.06 29.41
CA GLY A 334 -45.90 4.71 30.54
C GLY A 334 -45.51 6.13 30.15
N ILE A 335 -44.71 6.25 29.10
CA ILE A 335 -44.31 7.50 28.48
C ILE A 335 -44.62 7.44 26.98
N GLY A 336 -45.29 8.46 26.46
CA GLY A 336 -45.65 8.53 25.04
C GLY A 336 -47.15 8.71 24.83
N ALA A 337 -47.68 8.03 23.81
CA ALA A 337 -49.05 8.28 23.36
C ALA A 337 -50.10 7.48 24.13
N GLY A 338 -51.30 8.06 24.24
CA GLY A 338 -52.53 7.33 24.55
C GLY A 338 -53.05 6.49 23.38
N ALA A 339 -54.22 5.87 23.58
CA ALA A 339 -54.91 5.07 22.57
C ALA A 339 -55.41 5.93 21.40
N ALA A 340 -55.48 5.35 20.19
CA ALA A 340 -55.84 6.03 18.94
C ALA A 340 -55.01 7.30 18.64
N GLY A 341 -53.84 7.41 19.25
CA GLY A 341 -52.87 8.46 19.02
C GLY A 341 -51.59 7.92 18.38
N GLY A 342 -50.49 8.61 18.65
CA GLY A 342 -49.14 8.20 18.33
C GLY A 342 -48.15 9.22 18.90
N ALA A 343 -46.86 9.00 18.78
CA ALA A 343 -45.86 9.88 19.39
C ALA A 343 -45.06 10.64 18.33
N THR A 344 -44.43 11.74 18.76
CA THR A 344 -43.54 12.56 17.94
C THR A 344 -42.08 12.23 18.24
N ASN A 345 -41.46 12.86 19.23
CA ASN A 345 -40.07 12.62 19.59
C ASN A 345 -39.87 12.59 21.11
N MET A 346 -39.01 11.70 21.57
CA MET A 346 -38.62 11.58 22.97
C MET A 346 -37.11 11.50 23.10
N TRP A 347 -36.54 12.24 24.06
CA TRP A 347 -35.11 12.27 24.35
C TRP A 347 -34.84 11.92 25.80
N PHE A 348 -33.90 11.02 26.04
CA PHE A 348 -33.45 10.61 27.37
C PHE A 348 -31.96 10.92 27.50
N ASN A 349 -31.64 11.93 28.30
CA ASN A 349 -30.33 12.60 28.32
C ASN A 349 -29.62 12.46 29.68
N GLY A 350 -30.22 11.81 30.68
CA GLY A 350 -29.57 11.63 31.98
C GLY A 350 -30.48 11.13 33.10
N ALA A 351 -31.81 11.26 32.94
CA ALA A 351 -32.77 10.82 33.93
C ALA A 351 -32.73 9.30 34.21
N ARG A 352 -33.08 8.92 35.45
CA ARG A 352 -33.40 7.54 35.81
C ARG A 352 -34.89 7.33 35.62
N VAL A 353 -35.27 6.50 34.64
CA VAL A 353 -36.67 6.33 34.21
C VAL A 353 -37.13 4.88 34.38
N ALA A 354 -38.32 4.71 34.92
CA ALA A 354 -39.07 3.47 34.92
C ALA A 354 -40.45 3.68 34.29
N ALA A 355 -40.67 3.13 33.09
CA ALA A 355 -41.89 3.34 32.32
C ALA A 355 -42.68 2.05 32.13
N TYR A 356 -43.93 2.05 32.56
CA TYR A 356 -44.81 0.88 32.52
C TYR A 356 -46.05 1.18 31.69
N GLY A 357 -46.13 0.53 30.53
CA GLY A 357 -47.31 0.54 29.66
C GLY A 357 -48.47 -0.25 30.25
N SER A 358 -49.60 -0.25 29.56
CA SER A 358 -50.72 -1.14 29.88
C SER A 358 -50.68 -2.41 29.01
N TYR A 359 -51.73 -3.25 29.09
CA TYR A 359 -51.88 -4.45 28.24
C TYR A 359 -51.64 -4.18 26.75
N HIS A 360 -52.25 -3.11 26.20
CA HIS A 360 -52.11 -2.73 24.79
C HIS A 360 -51.10 -1.61 24.51
N GLY A 361 -50.41 -1.09 25.52
CA GLY A 361 -49.49 0.05 25.39
C GLY A 361 -48.04 -0.33 25.59
N ALA A 362 -47.14 0.37 24.90
CA ALA A 362 -45.71 0.26 25.14
C ALA A 362 -45.32 0.87 26.49
N GLY A 363 -44.16 0.49 27.04
CA GLY A 363 -43.57 1.20 28.16
C GLY A 363 -43.22 2.64 27.78
N VAL A 364 -42.40 2.78 26.74
CA VAL A 364 -42.07 4.06 26.07
C VAL A 364 -42.42 3.95 24.60
N GLY A 365 -43.28 4.84 24.08
CA GLY A 365 -43.62 4.87 22.65
C GLY A 365 -45.10 5.15 22.36
N ALA A 366 -45.78 4.21 21.67
CA ALA A 366 -47.19 4.37 21.31
C ALA A 366 -48.13 3.42 22.07
N GLY A 367 -49.36 3.89 22.25
CA GLY A 367 -50.49 3.08 22.71
C GLY A 367 -51.11 2.25 21.59
N TRP A 368 -52.30 1.70 21.85
CA TRP A 368 -53.09 0.98 20.85
C TRP A 368 -53.56 1.90 19.72
N SER A 369 -53.49 1.46 18.47
CA SER A 369 -53.99 2.23 17.31
C SER A 369 -55.50 2.44 17.26
N SER A 370 -56.29 1.66 18.02
CA SER A 370 -57.76 1.74 18.01
C SER A 370 -58.34 2.34 19.29
N GLY A 371 -59.47 3.04 19.12
CA GLY A 371 -60.04 4.02 20.04
C GLY A 371 -61.01 3.48 21.08
N SER A 372 -60.69 2.39 21.78
CA SER A 372 -61.38 2.13 23.05
C SER A 372 -60.99 3.12 24.16
N GLY A 373 -60.05 4.04 23.88
CA GLY A 373 -59.70 5.16 24.77
C GLY A 373 -60.67 6.32 24.57
N GLY A 374 -61.74 6.35 25.35
CA GLY A 374 -62.83 7.33 25.43
C GLY A 374 -62.66 8.71 24.76
N SER A 375 -62.93 9.78 25.51
CA SER A 375 -62.93 11.15 24.96
C SER A 375 -61.55 11.79 25.08
N ALA A 376 -61.21 12.66 24.14
CA ALA A 376 -60.01 13.48 24.25
C ALA A 376 -60.06 14.34 25.53
N GLN A 377 -58.92 14.45 26.20
CA GLN A 377 -58.81 15.25 27.40
C GLN A 377 -58.86 16.75 27.11
N THR A 378 -59.18 17.56 28.13
CA THR A 378 -59.16 19.03 28.02
C THR A 378 -57.77 19.50 27.61
N GLY A 379 -57.69 20.35 26.58
CA GLY A 379 -56.43 20.88 26.06
C GLY A 379 -55.81 20.06 24.94
N ALA A 380 -56.40 18.91 24.56
CA ALA A 380 -55.95 18.11 23.45
C ALA A 380 -56.03 18.87 22.11
N VAL A 381 -55.05 18.65 21.23
CA VAL A 381 -55.03 19.20 19.88
C VAL A 381 -55.77 18.26 18.92
N ALA A 382 -56.75 18.79 18.18
CA ALA A 382 -57.50 18.03 17.20
C ALA A 382 -56.59 17.59 16.02
N GLY A 383 -56.56 16.29 15.72
CA GLY A 383 -55.83 15.72 14.61
C GLY A 383 -55.97 14.20 14.54
N SER A 384 -55.65 13.59 13.39
CA SER A 384 -55.62 12.13 13.29
C SER A 384 -54.37 11.57 13.98
N GLY A 385 -54.55 10.54 14.80
CA GLY A 385 -53.45 9.77 15.37
C GLY A 385 -52.55 9.23 14.26
N ASN A 386 -51.23 9.41 14.39
CA ASN A 386 -50.29 8.92 13.36
C ASN A 386 -50.03 7.41 13.47
N SER A 387 -50.48 6.76 14.56
CA SER A 387 -50.27 5.33 14.86
C SER A 387 -48.80 4.90 14.89
N LYS A 388 -47.88 5.83 15.10
CA LYS A 388 -46.43 5.62 15.19
C LYS A 388 -45.94 5.81 16.62
N CYS A 389 -44.88 5.11 17.02
CA CYS A 389 -44.21 5.32 18.31
C CYS A 389 -43.38 6.61 18.39
N GLY A 390 -43.23 7.33 17.28
CA GLY A 390 -42.33 8.47 17.19
C GLY A 390 -40.86 8.04 17.23
N ASN A 391 -39.96 9.03 17.13
CA ASN A 391 -38.54 8.80 17.33
C ASN A 391 -38.23 8.73 18.83
N ILE A 392 -37.34 7.80 19.20
CA ILE A 392 -36.91 7.60 20.57
C ILE A 392 -35.38 7.71 20.58
N TYR A 393 -34.87 8.72 21.27
CA TYR A 393 -33.45 9.02 21.37
C TYR A 393 -32.98 8.79 22.80
N ILE A 394 -32.09 7.83 22.99
CA ILE A 394 -31.51 7.51 24.28
C ILE A 394 -30.03 7.84 24.20
N ASN A 395 -29.68 8.98 24.78
CA ASN A 395 -28.34 9.54 24.75
C ASN A 395 -27.60 9.27 26.05
N ALA A 396 -28.31 9.19 27.17
CA ALA A 396 -27.78 8.78 28.47
C ALA A 396 -28.92 8.41 29.46
N GLY A 397 -28.58 8.27 30.75
CA GLY A 397 -29.49 7.92 31.83
C GLY A 397 -29.56 6.42 32.11
N TYR A 398 -30.43 6.04 33.04
CA TYR A 398 -30.73 4.64 33.37
C TYR A 398 -32.21 4.37 33.12
N LEU A 399 -32.55 3.47 32.20
CA LEU A 399 -33.92 3.26 31.75
C LEU A 399 -34.37 1.82 31.94
N THR A 400 -35.48 1.65 32.65
CA THR A 400 -36.29 0.44 32.61
C THR A 400 -37.58 0.76 31.90
N SER A 401 -37.99 -0.14 31.00
CA SER A 401 -39.26 0.02 30.29
C SER A 401 -39.92 -1.33 30.12
N GLN A 402 -41.23 -1.37 30.29
CA GLN A 402 -42.02 -2.58 30.13
C GLN A 402 -43.33 -2.30 29.40
N GLY A 403 -43.49 -2.98 28.26
CA GLY A 403 -44.79 -3.20 27.63
C GLY A 403 -45.33 -4.58 28.03
N TYR A 404 -46.65 -4.69 28.20
CA TYR A 404 -47.28 -5.96 28.59
C TYR A 404 -47.61 -6.81 27.35
N ALA A 405 -48.69 -7.60 27.40
CA ALA A 405 -48.99 -8.62 26.40
C ALA A 405 -48.92 -8.14 24.94
N HIS A 406 -49.38 -6.92 24.64
CA HIS A 406 -49.45 -6.39 23.27
C HIS A 406 -48.50 -5.20 23.02
N GLY A 407 -47.68 -4.79 24.00
CA GLY A 407 -46.79 -3.62 23.90
C GLY A 407 -45.32 -4.00 23.96
N ASN A 408 -44.47 -3.29 23.21
CA ASN A 408 -43.02 -3.40 23.36
C ASN A 408 -42.54 -2.60 24.59
N ALA A 409 -41.33 -2.89 25.09
CA ALA A 409 -40.74 -2.01 26.11
C ALA A 409 -40.45 -0.64 25.52
N PHE A 410 -39.75 -0.57 24.39
CA PHE A 410 -39.59 0.65 23.60
C PHE A 410 -40.23 0.47 22.22
N GLY A 411 -40.95 1.47 21.72
CA GLY A 411 -41.47 1.50 20.35
C GLY A 411 -42.98 1.29 20.24
N GLY A 412 -43.40 0.52 19.23
CA GLY A 412 -44.82 0.29 18.92
C GLY A 412 -45.54 -0.63 19.92
N ALA A 413 -46.86 -0.71 19.78
CA ALA A 413 -47.71 -1.59 20.55
C ALA A 413 -48.82 -2.20 19.67
N CYS A 414 -50.01 -2.47 20.22
CA CYS A 414 -51.08 -3.12 19.49
C CYS A 414 -51.47 -2.28 18.25
N GLY A 415 -51.20 -2.80 17.04
CA GLY A 415 -51.54 -2.11 15.79
C GLY A 415 -50.82 -0.78 15.54
N THR A 416 -49.79 -0.43 16.33
CA THR A 416 -48.88 0.71 16.11
C THR A 416 -47.47 0.21 15.89
N ASN A 417 -46.64 1.00 15.21
CA ASN A 417 -45.28 0.59 14.83
C ASN A 417 -44.31 1.78 14.80
N ALA A 418 -43.08 1.55 14.36
CA ALA A 418 -42.05 2.57 14.17
C ALA A 418 -41.90 2.96 12.69
N ASN A 419 -42.97 2.91 11.89
CA ASN A 419 -42.88 3.15 10.45
C ASN A 419 -42.26 4.53 10.14
N GLN A 420 -41.08 4.50 9.49
CA GLN A 420 -40.25 5.68 9.23
C GLN A 420 -39.81 6.46 10.48
N CYS A 421 -39.65 5.78 11.61
CA CYS A 421 -39.12 6.32 12.86
C CYS A 421 -37.78 5.66 13.19
N ILE A 422 -36.99 6.36 14.00
CA ILE A 422 -35.69 5.91 14.49
C ILE A 422 -35.77 5.71 16.01
N ILE A 423 -35.43 4.51 16.46
CA ILE A 423 -35.11 4.23 17.87
C ILE A 423 -33.59 4.16 17.96
N ARG A 424 -32.96 5.21 18.49
CA ARG A 424 -31.50 5.35 18.51
C ARG A 424 -30.99 5.41 19.94
N ILE A 425 -30.01 4.55 20.20
CA ILE A 425 -29.33 4.41 21.48
C ILE A 425 -27.87 4.75 21.22
N THR A 426 -27.47 5.94 21.67
CA THR A 426 -26.08 6.41 21.57
C THR A 426 -25.35 6.35 22.90
N GLY A 427 -26.07 6.21 24.02
CA GLY A 427 -25.50 6.06 25.35
C GLY A 427 -26.55 5.53 26.32
N GLY A 428 -26.25 5.58 27.60
CA GLY A 428 -27.20 5.16 28.64
C GLY A 428 -27.06 3.71 29.05
N THR A 429 -27.75 3.34 30.13
CA THR A 429 -27.87 1.95 30.58
C THR A 429 -29.34 1.55 30.57
N LEU A 430 -29.69 0.51 29.83
CA LEU A 430 -31.06 0.10 29.57
C LEU A 430 -31.29 -1.34 30.04
N HIS A 431 -32.37 -1.52 30.79
CA HIS A 431 -32.88 -2.83 31.21
C HIS A 431 -34.37 -2.95 30.82
N PRO A 432 -34.68 -3.04 29.51
CA PRO A 432 -36.03 -3.27 29.02
C PRO A 432 -36.52 -4.67 29.40
N SER A 433 -37.85 -4.82 29.45
CA SER A 433 -38.48 -6.13 29.55
C SER A 433 -39.77 -6.19 28.74
N SER A 434 -39.95 -7.28 28.00
CA SER A 434 -41.14 -7.50 27.19
C SER A 434 -41.67 -8.93 27.34
N TYR A 435 -42.97 -9.13 27.07
CA TYR A 435 -43.56 -10.46 27.01
C TYR A 435 -43.02 -11.25 25.81
N THR A 436 -43.20 -12.58 25.81
CA THR A 436 -42.59 -13.51 24.83
C THR A 436 -42.73 -13.04 23.37
N ASP A 437 -43.93 -12.65 22.94
CA ASP A 437 -44.24 -12.25 21.55
C ASP A 437 -44.03 -10.74 21.29
N LYS A 438 -43.27 -10.07 22.15
CA LYS A 438 -42.97 -8.65 22.07
C LYS A 438 -41.47 -8.40 22.16
N PHE A 439 -41.10 -7.18 21.82
CA PHE A 439 -39.72 -6.76 21.68
C PHE A 439 -39.32 -5.85 22.82
N ASP A 440 -38.08 -6.01 23.26
CA ASP A 440 -37.47 -5.11 24.22
C ASP A 440 -37.23 -3.75 23.55
N ILE A 441 -36.71 -3.78 22.32
CA ILE A 441 -36.55 -2.60 21.47
C ILE A 441 -37.28 -2.82 20.13
N GLY A 442 -38.44 -2.18 20.03
CA GLY A 442 -39.51 -2.44 19.08
C GLY A 442 -39.55 -1.53 17.84
N GLY A 443 -38.58 -1.62 16.94
CA GLY A 443 -38.44 -0.77 15.75
C GLY A 443 -39.21 -1.17 14.48
N SER A 444 -40.26 -2.00 14.53
CA SER A 444 -40.93 -2.52 13.31
C SER A 444 -41.35 -1.41 12.33
N GLY A 445 -40.97 -1.52 11.05
CA GLY A 445 -41.19 -0.49 10.02
C GLY A 445 -40.21 0.70 10.06
N GLY A 446 -39.36 0.78 11.09
CA GLY A 446 -38.31 1.76 11.29
C GLY A 446 -36.95 1.09 11.49
N TYR A 447 -35.98 1.85 12.01
CA TYR A 447 -34.66 1.31 12.39
C TYR A 447 -34.44 1.40 13.89
N THR A 448 -33.89 0.32 14.45
CA THR A 448 -33.23 0.35 15.76
C THR A 448 -31.72 0.52 15.53
N ILE A 449 -31.13 1.50 16.18
CA ILE A 449 -29.71 1.84 16.03
C ILE A 449 -29.06 1.85 17.42
N VAL A 450 -27.99 1.09 17.61
CA VAL A 450 -27.23 1.00 18.86
C VAL A 450 -25.77 1.28 18.55
N THR A 451 -25.35 2.51 18.78
CA THR A 451 -23.97 2.99 18.56
C THR A 451 -23.24 3.28 19.88
N GLY A 452 -23.92 3.12 21.01
CA GLY A 452 -23.35 3.28 22.33
C GLY A 452 -24.28 2.77 23.43
N GLY A 453 -23.83 2.95 24.68
CA GLY A 453 -24.56 2.56 25.87
C GLY A 453 -24.43 1.08 26.24
N SER A 454 -25.15 0.68 27.27
CA SER A 454 -25.29 -0.70 27.73
C SER A 454 -26.76 -1.10 27.61
N VAL A 455 -27.08 -2.04 26.73
CA VAL A 455 -28.47 -2.44 26.45
C VAL A 455 -28.64 -3.92 26.74
N TYR A 456 -29.26 -4.23 27.87
CA TYR A 456 -29.63 -5.61 28.17
C TYR A 456 -30.86 -6.02 27.36
N VAL A 457 -30.71 -7.04 26.52
CA VAL A 457 -31.85 -7.78 25.95
C VAL A 457 -31.63 -9.26 26.15
N SER A 458 -32.68 -9.99 26.51
CA SER A 458 -32.54 -11.42 26.85
C SER A 458 -32.09 -12.29 25.67
N ASN A 459 -32.31 -11.82 24.45
CA ASN A 459 -31.88 -12.43 23.21
C ASN A 459 -31.79 -11.34 22.12
N LYS A 460 -30.85 -11.46 21.17
CA LYS A 460 -30.79 -10.56 20.00
C LYS A 460 -32.11 -10.45 19.24
N SER A 461 -32.94 -11.49 19.21
CA SER A 461 -34.28 -11.47 18.60
C SER A 461 -35.30 -10.57 19.32
N LYS A 462 -34.96 -10.02 20.49
CA LYS A 462 -35.74 -8.99 21.18
C LYS A 462 -35.52 -7.59 20.61
N PHE A 463 -34.62 -7.43 19.65
CA PHE A 463 -34.62 -6.31 18.72
C PHE A 463 -35.57 -6.57 17.55
N THR A 464 -36.23 -5.53 17.07
CA THR A 464 -36.87 -5.53 15.74
C THR A 464 -36.64 -4.18 15.05
N GLY A 465 -36.86 -4.17 13.75
CA GLY A 465 -36.49 -3.11 12.82
C GLY A 465 -36.58 -3.61 11.39
N VAL A 466 -36.31 -2.74 10.42
CA VAL A 466 -35.99 -3.19 9.06
C VAL A 466 -34.81 -4.17 9.15
N GLY A 467 -34.97 -5.39 8.62
CA GLY A 467 -33.96 -6.44 8.72
C GLY A 467 -33.96 -7.25 10.04
N ASP A 468 -35.01 -7.11 10.86
CA ASP A 468 -35.27 -7.88 12.08
C ASP A 468 -34.14 -7.81 13.12
N THR A 469 -33.48 -6.66 13.23
CA THR A 469 -32.32 -6.48 14.10
C THR A 469 -32.07 -5.00 14.42
N ALA A 470 -30.99 -4.73 15.14
CA ALA A 470 -30.44 -3.40 15.34
C ALA A 470 -29.16 -3.20 14.51
N PHE A 471 -28.81 -1.95 14.24
CA PHE A 471 -27.64 -1.55 13.47
C PHE A 471 -26.69 -0.69 14.30
N ASN A 472 -25.39 -0.78 14.06
CA ASN A 472 -24.36 0.10 14.61
C ASN A 472 -23.95 1.17 13.59
N THR A 473 -24.90 1.67 12.81
CA THR A 473 -24.62 2.72 11.82
C THR A 473 -24.57 4.08 12.51
N GLN A 474 -23.41 4.74 12.43
CA GLN A 474 -23.18 6.07 13.00
C GLN A 474 -23.90 7.16 12.21
N ASP A 475 -24.05 8.36 12.80
CA ASP A 475 -24.54 9.59 12.16
C ASP A 475 -25.95 9.53 11.54
N VAL A 476 -26.81 8.61 11.98
CA VAL A 476 -28.23 8.56 11.60
C VAL A 476 -29.08 9.11 12.74
N ALA A 477 -29.70 10.28 12.57
CA ALA A 477 -30.58 10.88 13.57
C ALA A 477 -32.06 10.82 13.17
N SER A 478 -32.34 10.68 11.88
CA SER A 478 -33.65 10.85 11.29
C SER A 478 -33.86 9.95 10.08
N TRP A 479 -35.11 9.81 9.64
CA TRP A 479 -35.42 9.07 8.42
C TRP A 479 -34.87 9.74 7.15
N SER A 480 -34.64 11.06 7.16
CA SER A 480 -33.95 11.75 6.07
C SER A 480 -32.51 11.26 5.91
N ASP A 481 -31.83 10.92 7.00
CA ASP A 481 -30.44 10.42 6.95
C ASP A 481 -30.43 9.02 6.33
N VAL A 482 -31.39 8.16 6.68
CA VAL A 482 -31.59 6.86 6.02
C VAL A 482 -31.83 7.02 4.52
N THR A 483 -32.64 8.02 4.13
CA THR A 483 -32.92 8.33 2.72
C THR A 483 -31.64 8.81 2.01
N ALA A 484 -30.83 9.65 2.67
CA ALA A 484 -29.55 10.12 2.15
C ALA A 484 -28.52 8.98 1.97
N LEU A 485 -28.61 7.93 2.78
CA LEU A 485 -27.83 6.69 2.66
C LEU A 485 -28.40 5.71 1.61
N GLY A 486 -29.35 6.13 0.77
CA GLY A 486 -29.92 5.30 -0.29
C GLY A 486 -31.15 4.48 0.13
N GLY A 487 -31.75 4.81 1.27
CA GLY A 487 -33.03 4.22 1.74
C GLY A 487 -32.88 2.99 2.62
N SER A 488 -31.66 2.50 2.86
CA SER A 488 -31.39 1.37 3.75
C SER A 488 -30.04 1.50 4.46
N LEU A 489 -29.94 0.98 5.69
CA LEU A 489 -28.67 0.91 6.41
C LEU A 489 -27.81 -0.27 5.93
N PRO A 490 -26.47 -0.20 6.02
CA PRO A 490 -25.58 -1.27 5.59
C PRO A 490 -25.83 -2.57 6.35
N ALA A 491 -26.01 -3.68 5.62
CA ALA A 491 -26.22 -4.99 6.23
C ALA A 491 -25.03 -5.48 7.07
N THR A 492 -23.83 -4.93 6.84
CA THR A 492 -22.62 -5.20 7.62
C THR A 492 -22.68 -4.62 9.03
N ASP A 493 -23.53 -3.64 9.27
CA ASP A 493 -23.61 -2.93 10.55
C ASP A 493 -24.58 -3.60 11.53
N LYS A 494 -25.17 -4.73 11.15
CA LYS A 494 -25.97 -5.56 12.08
C LYS A 494 -25.15 -5.90 13.30
N VAL A 495 -25.79 -5.93 14.47
CA VAL A 495 -25.06 -6.02 15.74
C VAL A 495 -25.01 -7.42 16.36
N PHE A 496 -23.96 -7.69 17.13
CA PHE A 496 -23.89 -8.79 18.10
C PHE A 496 -23.52 -8.23 19.49
N MET A 497 -23.76 -9.02 20.54
CA MET A 497 -23.54 -8.58 21.92
C MET A 497 -22.17 -9.02 22.45
N LEU A 498 -21.52 -8.11 23.17
CA LEU A 498 -20.39 -8.36 24.05
C LEU A 498 -20.77 -8.00 25.49
N THR A 499 -20.44 -8.87 26.45
CA THR A 499 -20.72 -8.61 27.86
C THR A 499 -19.45 -8.21 28.59
N VAL A 500 -19.50 -7.11 29.35
CA VAL A 500 -18.56 -6.85 30.43
C VAL A 500 -19.18 -7.43 31.70
N ASP A 501 -18.48 -8.34 32.39
CA ASP A 501 -18.95 -8.89 33.66
C ASP A 501 -17.90 -8.71 34.76
N LEU A 502 -18.10 -7.68 35.57
CA LEU A 502 -17.28 -7.36 36.74
C LEU A 502 -18.01 -7.66 38.05
N SER A 503 -19.15 -8.35 38.00
CA SER A 503 -20.01 -8.63 39.18
C SER A 503 -19.33 -9.52 40.22
N THR A 504 -18.48 -10.45 39.77
CA THR A 504 -17.69 -11.33 40.64
C THR A 504 -16.24 -10.87 40.77
N SER A 505 -15.85 -9.81 40.06
CA SER A 505 -14.48 -9.30 40.10
C SER A 505 -14.09 -8.90 41.52
N SER A 506 -12.79 -8.85 41.78
CA SER A 506 -12.27 -8.40 43.08
C SER A 506 -12.78 -7.01 43.48
N GLU A 507 -13.10 -6.15 42.51
CA GLU A 507 -13.66 -4.80 42.67
C GLU A 507 -15.08 -4.82 43.21
N LYS A 508 -15.80 -5.93 43.05
CA LYS A 508 -17.21 -6.11 43.46
C LYS A 508 -18.12 -5.01 42.93
N LEU A 509 -17.91 -4.64 41.66
CA LEU A 509 -18.74 -3.64 41.00
C LEU A 509 -20.20 -4.13 40.95
N SER A 510 -21.10 -3.18 41.15
CA SER A 510 -22.54 -3.34 41.14
C SER A 510 -23.17 -2.31 40.21
N ASN A 511 -23.51 -1.12 40.71
CA ASN A 511 -24.21 -0.08 39.94
C ASN A 511 -23.41 1.24 39.92
N GLU A 512 -22.09 1.16 39.91
CA GLU A 512 -21.23 2.34 39.85
C GLU A 512 -21.45 3.09 38.53
N LYS A 513 -21.42 4.42 38.60
CA LYS A 513 -21.57 5.30 37.45
C LYS A 513 -20.25 5.41 36.70
N LEU A 514 -20.32 5.48 35.37
CA LEU A 514 -19.14 5.66 34.53
C LEU A 514 -18.76 7.15 34.49
N GLU A 515 -17.46 7.41 34.52
CA GLU A 515 -16.87 8.75 34.46
C GLU A 515 -16.01 8.95 33.21
N ASP A 516 -15.57 7.86 32.59
CA ASP A 516 -14.91 7.82 31.29
C ASP A 516 -15.17 6.44 30.66
N PHE A 517 -15.29 6.39 29.34
CA PHE A 517 -15.49 5.14 28.59
C PHE A 517 -14.99 5.30 27.15
N LYS A 518 -14.13 4.37 26.73
CA LYS A 518 -13.68 4.23 25.35
C LYS A 518 -13.69 2.78 24.94
N LEU A 519 -14.07 2.54 23.69
CA LEU A 519 -14.03 1.24 23.05
C LEU A 519 -13.21 1.34 21.78
N PHE A 520 -12.26 0.41 21.62
CA PHE A 520 -11.39 0.30 20.47
C PHE A 520 -11.67 -1.00 19.73
N ILE A 521 -11.65 -0.96 18.39
CA ILE A 521 -11.79 -2.13 17.51
C ILE A 521 -10.54 -2.20 16.63
N GLY A 522 -9.76 -3.27 16.78
CA GLY A 522 -8.52 -3.45 16.03
C GLY A 522 -7.47 -2.36 16.28
N GLY A 523 -7.50 -1.73 17.45
CA GLY A 523 -6.62 -0.62 17.84
C GLY A 523 -7.18 0.79 17.61
N GLU A 524 -8.26 0.93 16.83
CA GLU A 524 -8.86 2.23 16.48
C GLU A 524 -10.04 2.58 17.40
N ASP A 525 -10.20 3.86 17.76
CA ASP A 525 -11.34 4.35 18.55
C ASP A 525 -12.64 4.15 17.76
N ALA A 526 -13.58 3.38 18.31
CA ALA A 526 -14.83 3.05 17.66
C ALA A 526 -15.89 4.15 17.79
N HIS A 527 -15.61 5.22 18.53
CA HIS A 527 -16.57 6.26 18.89
C HIS A 527 -17.84 5.70 19.53
N TYR A 528 -17.70 4.62 20.30
CA TYR A 528 -18.82 3.98 20.99
C TYR A 528 -19.25 4.84 22.17
N GLY A 529 -20.52 5.28 22.17
CA GLY A 529 -20.98 6.18 23.23
C GLY A 529 -21.11 5.48 24.60
N ALA A 530 -20.94 6.25 25.66
CA ALA A 530 -20.74 5.73 27.01
C ALA A 530 -22.03 5.17 27.65
N PRO A 531 -21.95 4.02 28.33
CA PRO A 531 -22.96 3.63 29.33
C PRO A 531 -23.02 4.63 30.49
N THR A 532 -24.17 4.78 31.14
CA THR A 532 -24.31 5.67 32.31
C THR A 532 -23.77 5.02 33.58
N GLU A 533 -24.14 3.77 33.81
CA GLU A 533 -23.78 3.01 35.02
C GLU A 533 -23.78 1.50 34.74
N PHE A 534 -23.13 0.73 35.60
CA PHE A 534 -23.24 -0.73 35.58
C PHE A 534 -24.64 -1.22 36.00
N GLU A 535 -25.04 -2.37 35.47
CA GLU A 535 -26.23 -3.10 35.89
C GLU A 535 -25.80 -4.37 36.62
N ASN A 536 -25.82 -4.35 37.96
CA ASN A 536 -25.39 -5.49 38.79
C ASN A 536 -24.00 -6.03 38.41
N GLY A 537 -23.06 -5.12 38.12
CA GLY A 537 -21.68 -5.39 37.75
C GLY A 537 -21.48 -5.68 36.26
N LYS A 538 -22.52 -5.52 35.43
CA LYS A 538 -22.48 -5.87 34.01
C LYS A 538 -22.74 -4.70 33.06
N LEU A 539 -22.14 -4.76 31.88
CA LEU A 539 -22.49 -3.94 30.72
C LEU A 539 -22.75 -4.84 29.51
N TYR A 540 -23.68 -4.45 28.66
CA TYR A 540 -24.11 -5.20 27.47
C TYR A 540 -23.93 -4.34 26.22
N LEU A 541 -22.78 -4.50 25.58
CA LEU A 541 -22.34 -3.67 24.46
C LEU A 541 -22.73 -4.34 23.14
N TRP A 542 -23.14 -3.55 22.16
CA TRP A 542 -23.60 -4.04 20.86
C TRP A 542 -22.70 -3.53 19.75
N LEU A 543 -21.91 -4.41 19.15
CA LEU A 543 -20.90 -4.10 18.14
C LEU A 543 -21.31 -4.66 16.78
N PRO A 544 -20.81 -4.10 15.65
CA PRO A 544 -21.16 -4.61 14.34
C PRO A 544 -20.56 -6.00 14.07
N GLU A 545 -21.29 -6.86 13.37
CA GLU A 545 -20.97 -8.27 13.14
C GLU A 545 -19.62 -8.48 12.42
N TRP A 546 -19.18 -7.50 11.61
CA TRP A 546 -17.90 -7.60 10.91
C TRP A 546 -16.69 -7.67 11.86
N VAL A 547 -16.83 -7.20 13.10
CA VAL A 547 -15.79 -7.29 14.15
C VAL A 547 -15.49 -8.74 14.52
N ALA A 548 -16.52 -9.60 14.46
CA ALA A 548 -16.45 -11.01 14.82
C ALA A 548 -16.49 -11.94 13.59
N LYS A 549 -16.05 -11.42 12.42
CA LYS A 549 -16.03 -12.20 11.18
C LYS A 549 -15.01 -13.34 11.31
N PRO A 550 -15.40 -14.61 11.10
CA PRO A 550 -14.48 -15.74 11.23
C PRO A 550 -13.22 -15.59 10.36
N ASN A 551 -12.05 -15.86 10.96
CA ASN A 551 -10.72 -15.71 10.37
C ASN A 551 -10.30 -14.26 10.00
N ALA A 552 -11.05 -13.27 10.46
CA ALA A 552 -10.75 -11.85 10.32
C ALA A 552 -11.22 -11.07 11.55
N GLU A 553 -11.28 -11.75 12.70
CA GLU A 553 -11.73 -11.20 13.97
C GLU A 553 -10.84 -10.01 14.35
N LYS A 554 -11.48 -8.97 14.88
CA LYS A 554 -10.79 -7.79 15.40
C LYS A 554 -10.82 -7.82 16.91
N GLU A 555 -9.67 -7.58 17.52
CA GLU A 555 -9.61 -7.35 18.96
C GLU A 555 -10.55 -6.20 19.34
N VAL A 556 -11.31 -6.39 20.42
CA VAL A 556 -12.08 -5.32 21.05
C VAL A 556 -11.41 -5.02 22.38
N ARG A 557 -11.11 -3.74 22.64
CA ARG A 557 -10.49 -3.26 23.88
C ARG A 557 -11.34 -2.15 24.48
N ILE A 558 -11.55 -2.17 25.78
CA ILE A 558 -12.37 -1.22 26.52
C ILE A 558 -11.54 -0.61 27.63
N GLU A 559 -11.53 0.71 27.68
CA GLU A 559 -10.97 1.51 28.77
C GLU A 559 -12.09 2.28 29.46
N MET A 560 -12.12 2.29 30.78
CA MET A 560 -13.15 3.03 31.51
C MET A 560 -12.70 3.45 32.90
N SER A 561 -13.44 4.40 33.47
CA SER A 561 -13.35 4.74 34.89
C SER A 561 -14.74 4.86 35.50
N VAL A 562 -14.82 4.59 36.81
CA VAL A 562 -16.08 4.57 37.55
C VAL A 562 -16.00 5.45 38.79
N ARG A 563 -17.11 6.08 39.15
CA ARG A 563 -17.26 6.79 40.42
C ARG A 563 -17.58 5.81 41.54
N GLN A 564 -16.74 5.80 42.57
CA GLN A 564 -16.94 5.01 43.79
C GLN A 564 -17.92 5.69 44.75
N ALA A 565 -18.42 4.93 45.74
CA ALA A 565 -19.39 5.42 46.72
C ALA A 565 -18.87 6.59 47.58
N ASP A 566 -17.55 6.72 47.75
CA ASP A 566 -16.90 7.83 48.45
C ASP A 566 -16.71 9.09 47.58
N GLY A 567 -17.14 9.04 46.32
CA GLY A 567 -17.04 10.13 45.35
C GLY A 567 -15.75 10.13 44.52
N THR A 568 -14.78 9.26 44.82
CA THR A 568 -13.52 9.16 44.06
C THR A 568 -13.74 8.50 42.69
N VAL A 569 -12.90 8.84 41.71
CA VAL A 569 -12.92 8.22 40.37
C VAL A 569 -11.83 7.17 40.31
N LYS A 570 -12.21 5.93 39.99
CA LYS A 570 -11.31 4.79 39.89
C LYS A 570 -11.21 4.33 38.44
N LYS A 571 -9.99 4.28 37.91
CA LYS A 571 -9.71 3.67 36.60
C LYS A 571 -9.84 2.14 36.70
N ILE A 572 -10.48 1.53 35.71
CA ILE A 572 -10.56 0.08 35.56
C ILE A 572 -9.48 -0.36 34.58
N ASP A 573 -8.78 -1.44 34.92
CA ASP A 573 -7.78 -2.03 34.02
C ASP A 573 -8.43 -2.39 32.66
N PRO A 574 -7.74 -2.14 31.53
CA PRO A 574 -8.32 -2.38 30.22
C PRO A 574 -8.81 -3.82 30.03
N LEU A 575 -10.03 -3.96 29.54
CA LEU A 575 -10.64 -5.25 29.21
C LEU A 575 -10.55 -5.46 27.72
N PHE A 576 -10.33 -6.69 27.28
CA PHE A 576 -10.29 -7.00 25.86
C PHE A 576 -10.76 -8.43 25.55
N ILE A 577 -11.06 -8.65 24.28
CA ILE A 577 -11.30 -9.96 23.68
C ILE A 577 -10.60 -9.96 22.32
N ALA A 578 -9.64 -10.88 22.14
CA ALA A 578 -8.85 -10.93 20.91
C ALA A 578 -9.63 -11.50 19.71
N LYS A 579 -10.55 -12.44 19.98
CA LYS A 579 -11.32 -13.16 18.96
C LYS A 579 -12.81 -13.23 19.34
N PRO A 580 -13.57 -12.14 19.17
CA PRO A 580 -15.01 -12.15 19.41
C PRO A 580 -15.76 -13.06 18.42
N SER A 581 -16.93 -13.57 18.83
CA SER A 581 -17.80 -14.42 18.03
C SER A 581 -19.20 -13.84 17.94
N ALA A 582 -19.74 -13.64 16.73
CA ALA A 582 -21.11 -13.15 16.57
C ALA A 582 -22.19 -14.18 16.97
N SER A 583 -21.82 -15.46 17.07
CA SER A 583 -22.72 -16.56 17.44
C SER A 583 -22.73 -16.90 18.92
N ASP A 584 -21.70 -16.50 19.68
CA ASP A 584 -21.64 -16.74 21.12
C ASP A 584 -22.21 -15.54 21.90
N ALA A 585 -23.45 -15.68 22.39
CA ALA A 585 -24.09 -14.66 23.19
C ALA A 585 -23.59 -14.61 24.66
N THR A 586 -22.73 -15.53 25.07
CA THR A 586 -22.23 -15.67 26.46
C THR A 586 -20.80 -15.17 26.64
N GLN A 587 -20.14 -14.79 25.55
CA GLN A 587 -18.78 -14.28 25.57
C GLN A 587 -18.66 -13.01 26.43
N THR A 588 -17.54 -12.92 27.14
CA THR A 588 -17.20 -11.80 28.01
C THR A 588 -15.87 -11.20 27.58
N VAL A 589 -15.74 -9.88 27.73
CA VAL A 589 -14.43 -9.24 27.71
C VAL A 589 -13.72 -9.49 29.04
N LYS A 590 -12.42 -9.72 29.00
CA LYS A 590 -11.62 -10.02 30.19
C LYS A 590 -10.29 -9.29 30.12
N ARG A 591 -9.53 -9.29 31.20
CA ARG A 591 -8.23 -8.61 31.29
C ARG A 591 -7.14 -9.56 31.76
N TYR A 592 -5.89 -9.18 31.49
CA TYR A 592 -4.77 -9.66 32.30
C TYR A 592 -4.54 -8.71 33.46
N ILE A 593 -4.21 -9.23 34.64
CA ILE A 593 -3.61 -8.40 35.69
C ILE A 593 -2.12 -8.30 35.39
N GLU A 594 -1.70 -7.12 34.97
CA GLU A 594 -0.31 -6.86 34.63
C GLU A 594 0.53 -6.59 35.89
N PHE A 595 1.76 -7.09 35.88
CA PHE A 595 2.76 -6.85 36.91
C PHE A 595 4.17 -6.88 36.30
N ASP A 596 5.13 -6.28 36.99
CA ASP A 596 6.52 -6.27 36.52
C ASP A 596 7.21 -7.61 36.80
N PHE A 597 8.09 -8.03 35.89
CA PHE A 597 8.99 -9.14 36.18
C PHE A 597 9.80 -8.86 37.47
N PRO A 598 10.05 -9.88 38.31
CA PRO A 598 10.94 -9.73 39.46
C PRO A 598 12.29 -9.14 39.05
N SER A 599 12.78 -8.14 39.79
CA SER A 599 13.95 -7.35 39.38
C SER A 599 15.20 -8.19 39.11
N ASP A 600 15.42 -9.29 39.83
CA ASP A 600 16.56 -10.17 39.61
C ASP A 600 16.43 -10.99 38.33
N TYR A 601 15.22 -11.39 37.94
CA TYR A 601 14.98 -12.03 36.65
C TYR A 601 15.10 -11.04 35.49
N ALA A 602 14.58 -9.82 35.64
CA ALA A 602 14.68 -8.79 34.61
C ALA A 602 16.14 -8.49 34.21
N LYS A 603 17.07 -8.51 35.17
CA LYS A 603 18.52 -8.36 34.91
C LYS A 603 19.13 -9.50 34.08
N THR A 604 18.48 -10.66 34.02
CA THR A 604 18.95 -11.80 33.22
C THR A 604 18.51 -11.75 31.77
N LEU A 605 17.62 -10.81 31.40
CA LEU A 605 17.09 -10.64 30.04
C LEU A 605 18.03 -9.85 29.11
N GLU A 606 19.30 -9.74 29.45
CA GLU A 606 20.33 -9.16 28.58
C GLU A 606 21.59 -10.03 28.64
N LYS A 607 22.09 -10.44 27.48
CA LYS A 607 23.34 -11.20 27.36
C LYS A 607 23.96 -11.05 25.98
N ASP A 608 25.23 -11.43 25.87
CA ASP A 608 25.87 -11.66 24.59
C ASP A 608 25.48 -13.05 24.04
N TYR A 609 25.51 -13.22 22.72
CA TYR A 609 25.19 -14.49 22.08
C TYR A 609 26.10 -15.62 22.58
N ASP A 610 25.49 -16.63 23.18
CA ASP A 610 26.14 -17.81 23.76
C ASP A 610 25.61 -19.13 23.17
N GLY A 611 24.70 -19.07 22.19
CA GLY A 611 24.04 -20.24 21.60
C GLY A 611 22.98 -20.92 22.48
N LEU A 612 22.68 -20.38 23.67
CA LEU A 612 21.70 -20.94 24.60
C LEU A 612 20.45 -20.05 24.67
N PRO A 613 19.25 -20.59 24.95
CA PRO A 613 18.07 -19.77 25.22
C PRO A 613 18.21 -19.00 26.55
N PHE A 614 17.44 -17.93 26.74
CA PHE A 614 17.26 -17.36 28.08
C PHE A 614 16.64 -18.39 29.04
N PRO A 615 17.05 -18.42 30.32
CA PRO A 615 16.34 -19.20 31.32
C PRO A 615 14.93 -18.63 31.52
N ALA A 616 13.92 -19.49 31.62
CA ALA A 616 12.58 -19.04 32.00
C ALA A 616 12.54 -18.68 33.50
N LEU A 617 11.73 -17.69 33.89
CA LEU A 617 11.48 -17.40 35.30
C LEU A 617 10.84 -18.62 35.96
N THR A 618 11.49 -19.12 37.01
CA THR A 618 10.96 -20.21 37.83
C THR A 618 9.86 -19.66 38.75
N VAL A 619 8.66 -20.23 38.67
CA VAL A 619 7.51 -19.88 39.51
C VAL A 619 6.96 -21.15 40.14
N ASP A 620 7.20 -21.32 41.43
CA ASP A 620 6.78 -22.50 42.20
C ASP A 620 6.55 -22.15 43.68
N ALA A 621 6.26 -23.13 44.52
CA ALA A 621 6.04 -22.92 45.95
C ALA A 621 7.25 -22.34 46.71
N THR A 622 8.47 -22.54 46.21
CA THR A 622 9.73 -22.01 46.76
C THR A 622 10.15 -20.68 46.13
N HIS A 623 9.65 -20.38 44.93
CA HIS A 623 9.87 -19.14 44.18
C HIS A 623 8.53 -18.45 43.81
N PRO A 624 7.69 -18.07 44.79
CA PRO A 624 6.39 -17.47 44.50
C PRO A 624 6.51 -16.02 44.04
N ILE A 625 5.57 -15.58 43.19
CA ILE A 625 5.39 -14.16 42.86
C ILE A 625 4.17 -13.65 43.63
N ASN A 626 4.36 -12.65 44.49
CA ASN A 626 3.29 -12.03 45.25
C ASN A 626 2.88 -10.71 44.60
N ILE A 627 1.62 -10.60 44.20
CA ILE A 627 1.04 -9.44 43.55
C ILE A 627 0.09 -8.79 44.55
N GLU A 628 0.35 -7.53 44.90
CA GLU A 628 -0.52 -6.73 45.76
C GLU A 628 -1.14 -5.60 44.94
N ARG A 629 -2.46 -5.50 44.92
CA ARG A 629 -3.19 -4.39 44.29
C ARG A 629 -4.25 -3.84 45.22
N THR A 630 -4.52 -2.53 45.10
CA THR A 630 -5.62 -1.89 45.84
C THR A 630 -6.90 -1.99 45.01
N VAL A 631 -7.94 -2.57 45.61
CA VAL A 631 -9.21 -2.90 44.98
C VAL A 631 -10.34 -2.34 45.84
N GLY A 632 -10.81 -1.14 45.47
CA GLY A 632 -11.72 -0.39 46.32
C GLY A 632 -10.98 0.03 47.59
N ASN A 633 -11.59 -0.19 48.76
CA ASN A 633 -10.96 0.07 50.06
C ASN A 633 -10.18 -1.14 50.62
N SER A 634 -9.94 -2.17 49.81
CA SER A 634 -9.27 -3.41 50.22
C SER A 634 -7.98 -3.62 49.44
N VAL A 635 -6.95 -4.15 50.08
CA VAL A 635 -5.75 -4.64 49.39
C VAL A 635 -5.96 -6.11 49.08
N VAL A 636 -5.93 -6.46 47.79
CA VAL A 636 -5.97 -7.84 47.31
C VAL A 636 -4.53 -8.32 47.12
N LYS A 637 -4.22 -9.48 47.71
CA LYS A 637 -2.93 -10.14 47.59
C LYS A 637 -3.12 -11.47 46.90
N GLU A 638 -2.40 -11.70 45.82
CA GLU A 638 -2.44 -12.94 45.04
C GLU A 638 -1.03 -13.51 44.95
N THR A 639 -0.92 -14.83 45.04
CA THR A 639 0.36 -15.53 45.02
C THR A 639 0.38 -16.50 43.86
N LEU A 640 1.27 -16.26 42.88
CA LEU A 640 1.53 -17.18 41.78
C LEU A 640 2.57 -18.20 42.23
N ASN A 641 2.21 -19.48 42.25
CA ASN A 641 3.08 -20.57 42.68
C ASN A 641 2.78 -21.93 42.02
N GLN A 642 1.92 -21.95 41.00
CA GLN A 642 1.60 -23.16 40.21
C GLN A 642 2.37 -23.13 38.86
N PRO A 643 3.49 -23.85 38.72
CA PRO A 643 4.34 -23.79 37.53
C PRO A 643 3.63 -24.25 36.26
N GLU A 644 2.71 -25.20 36.36
CA GLU A 644 1.98 -25.77 35.22
C GLU A 644 1.02 -24.78 34.55
N GLU A 645 0.58 -23.77 35.30
CA GLU A 645 -0.28 -22.69 34.84
C GLU A 645 0.52 -21.48 34.31
N VAL A 646 1.86 -21.52 34.36
CA VAL A 646 2.73 -20.46 33.80
C VAL A 646 3.17 -20.82 32.38
N LYS A 647 3.00 -19.86 31.47
CA LYS A 647 3.38 -19.97 30.05
C LYS A 647 4.19 -18.76 29.62
N PHE A 648 5.20 -19.00 28.79
CA PHE A 648 5.98 -17.95 28.15
C PHE A 648 5.70 -17.93 26.66
N LYS A 649 5.77 -16.73 26.09
CA LYS A 649 5.89 -16.50 24.66
C LYS A 649 6.78 -15.28 24.42
N TYR A 650 7.27 -15.14 23.20
CA TYR A 650 8.05 -13.99 22.82
C TYR A 650 7.81 -13.60 21.37
N GLN A 651 8.08 -12.34 21.06
CA GLN A 651 8.03 -11.82 19.70
C GLN A 651 9.20 -10.88 19.47
N MET A 652 9.78 -10.92 18.27
CA MET A 652 10.86 -10.02 17.89
C MET A 652 10.35 -8.57 17.87
N LEU A 653 11.21 -7.63 18.24
CA LEU A 653 10.95 -6.19 18.18
C LEU A 653 11.82 -5.58 17.07
N ALA A 654 11.25 -4.65 16.31
CA ALA A 654 11.97 -3.81 15.36
C ALA A 654 11.57 -2.35 15.54
N GLN A 655 12.44 -1.43 15.13
CA GLN A 655 12.09 -0.01 15.12
C GLN A 655 11.18 0.31 13.93
N ASN A 656 10.06 0.98 14.19
CA ASN A 656 9.24 1.57 13.14
C ASN A 656 9.88 2.87 12.59
N GLU A 657 9.24 3.52 11.62
CA GLU A 657 9.72 4.79 11.03
C GLU A 657 9.87 5.93 12.06
N ALA A 658 9.13 5.87 13.17
CA ALA A 658 9.21 6.82 14.28
C ALA A 658 10.32 6.47 15.30
N GLY A 659 11.06 5.38 15.09
CA GLY A 659 12.13 4.90 15.97
C GLY A 659 11.64 4.12 17.19
N GLU A 660 10.33 3.86 17.31
CA GLU A 660 9.73 3.09 18.40
C GLU A 660 9.88 1.59 18.17
N TRP A 661 10.24 0.85 19.22
CA TRP A 661 10.36 -0.60 19.17
C TRP A 661 8.98 -1.25 19.22
N VAL A 662 8.56 -1.84 18.11
CA VAL A 662 7.25 -2.49 17.96
C VAL A 662 7.42 -3.97 17.61
N PRO A 663 6.47 -4.84 17.99
CA PRO A 663 6.51 -6.25 17.63
C PRO A 663 6.51 -6.46 16.10
N THR A 664 7.35 -7.39 15.64
CA THR A 664 7.51 -7.77 14.25
C THR A 664 7.71 -9.28 14.12
N GLY A 665 7.44 -9.83 12.93
CA GLY A 665 7.49 -11.27 12.68
C GLY A 665 6.44 -12.05 13.47
N SER A 666 6.55 -13.39 13.42
CA SER A 666 5.64 -14.28 14.14
C SER A 666 5.93 -14.27 15.64
N GLU A 667 4.88 -14.21 16.45
CA GLU A 667 4.98 -14.52 17.89
C GLU A 667 5.20 -16.04 18.07
N SER A 668 6.01 -16.42 19.05
CA SER A 668 6.19 -17.82 19.40
C SER A 668 4.87 -18.45 19.86
N GLU A 669 4.75 -19.77 19.74
CA GLU A 669 3.65 -20.49 20.38
C GLU A 669 3.62 -20.22 21.90
N GLU A 670 2.43 -20.22 22.47
CA GLU A 670 2.25 -20.04 23.91
C GLU A 670 2.75 -21.28 24.66
N GLY A 671 3.55 -21.04 25.71
CA GLY A 671 4.22 -22.11 26.44
C GLY A 671 5.47 -22.61 25.74
N SER A 672 6.09 -21.78 24.90
CA SER A 672 7.36 -22.08 24.22
C SER A 672 8.37 -22.68 25.21
N ALA A 673 8.85 -23.89 24.92
CA ALA A 673 9.78 -24.62 25.77
C ALA A 673 11.15 -23.91 25.90
N THR A 674 11.48 -23.06 24.93
CA THR A 674 12.71 -22.28 24.87
C THR A 674 12.40 -20.80 24.60
N LEU A 675 12.94 -19.91 25.41
CA LEU A 675 12.98 -18.46 25.13
C LEU A 675 13.99 -18.15 24.00
N PRO A 676 14.09 -16.90 23.52
CA PRO A 676 15.03 -16.55 22.44
C PRO A 676 16.46 -17.01 22.76
N ALA A 677 17.14 -17.57 21.76
CA ALA A 677 18.55 -17.96 21.80
C ALA A 677 19.42 -17.18 20.80
N ASP A 678 18.78 -16.59 19.78
CA ASP A 678 19.47 -15.83 18.74
C ASP A 678 19.46 -14.33 19.04
N THR A 679 20.42 -13.62 18.45
CA THR A 679 20.54 -12.17 18.56
C THR A 679 19.29 -11.41 18.14
N GLY A 680 19.02 -10.33 18.85
CA GLY A 680 17.89 -9.46 18.59
C GLY A 680 17.30 -8.89 19.88
N ARG A 681 16.27 -8.07 19.73
CA ARG A 681 15.43 -7.60 20.83
C ARG A 681 14.08 -8.28 20.73
N PHE A 682 13.58 -8.77 21.86
CA PHE A 682 12.35 -9.55 21.92
C PHE A 682 11.47 -9.04 23.06
N GLN A 683 10.18 -8.88 22.81
CA GLN A 683 9.21 -8.78 23.90
C GLN A 683 8.96 -10.18 24.44
N VAL A 684 9.30 -10.43 25.69
CA VAL A 684 8.99 -11.67 26.40
C VAL A 684 7.75 -11.43 27.25
N THR A 685 6.75 -12.29 27.09
CA THR A 685 5.50 -12.26 27.85
C THR A 685 5.40 -13.54 28.66
N MET A 686 5.23 -13.41 29.97
CA MET A 686 4.85 -14.50 30.86
C MET A 686 3.39 -14.32 31.24
N THR A 687 2.60 -15.38 31.10
CA THR A 687 1.21 -15.42 31.55
C THR A 687 1.05 -16.54 32.58
N SER A 688 0.42 -16.25 33.72
CA SER A 688 -0.05 -17.25 34.68
C SER A 688 -1.57 -17.36 34.63
N TYR A 689 -2.06 -18.57 34.39
CA TYR A 689 -3.48 -18.90 34.31
C TYR A 689 -4.07 -19.40 35.65
N GLN A 690 -3.27 -19.39 36.72
CA GLN A 690 -3.62 -19.97 38.02
C GLN A 690 -4.97 -19.48 38.57
N TYR A 691 -5.27 -18.19 38.40
CA TYR A 691 -6.52 -17.60 38.85
C TYR A 691 -7.61 -17.53 37.77
N ALA A 692 -7.31 -17.87 36.51
CA ALA A 692 -8.25 -17.73 35.39
C ALA A 692 -9.52 -18.61 35.54
N LYS A 693 -9.44 -19.68 36.34
CA LYS A 693 -10.54 -20.60 36.63
C LYS A 693 -11.17 -20.37 38.01
N ASP A 694 -10.60 -19.50 38.84
CA ASP A 694 -11.16 -19.19 40.16
C ASP A 694 -12.50 -18.45 39.97
N PRO A 695 -13.59 -18.85 40.65
CA PRO A 695 -14.90 -18.21 40.51
C PRO A 695 -14.90 -16.68 40.71
N SER A 696 -13.97 -16.15 41.50
CA SER A 696 -13.80 -14.71 41.77
C SER A 696 -13.14 -13.94 40.61
N TYR A 697 -12.68 -14.67 39.58
CA TYR A 697 -11.85 -14.16 38.49
C TYR A 697 -12.34 -14.62 37.11
N ALA A 698 -12.94 -15.81 37.02
CA ALA A 698 -13.24 -16.49 35.75
C ALA A 698 -14.09 -15.66 34.77
N ALA A 699 -14.96 -14.77 35.28
CA ALA A 699 -15.82 -13.92 34.47
C ALA A 699 -15.08 -12.71 33.84
N SER A 700 -13.97 -12.27 34.42
CA SER A 700 -13.30 -11.02 34.04
C SER A 700 -11.80 -11.13 33.80
N TYR A 701 -11.18 -12.30 34.00
CA TYR A 701 -9.73 -12.45 33.97
C TYR A 701 -9.30 -13.56 33.01
N TRP A 702 -8.31 -13.25 32.18
CA TRP A 702 -7.55 -14.24 31.42
C TRP A 702 -6.40 -14.83 32.25
N GLY A 703 -5.84 -14.06 33.18
CA GLY A 703 -4.73 -14.48 34.04
C GLY A 703 -3.90 -13.30 34.53
N HIS A 704 -2.70 -13.57 35.03
CA HIS A 704 -1.70 -12.57 35.39
C HIS A 704 -0.63 -12.52 34.32
N GLN A 705 -0.15 -11.33 33.96
CA GLN A 705 0.81 -11.18 32.87
C GLN A 705 1.97 -10.27 33.26
N ALA A 706 3.19 -10.67 32.93
CA ALA A 706 4.37 -9.83 32.99
C ALA A 706 4.99 -9.71 31.59
N LYS A 707 5.42 -8.51 31.23
CA LYS A 707 6.09 -8.21 29.96
C LYS A 707 7.46 -7.61 30.24
N GLY A 708 8.44 -7.99 29.43
CA GLY A 708 9.80 -7.49 29.53
C GLY A 708 10.48 -7.54 28.17
N VAL A 709 11.61 -6.84 28.05
CA VAL A 709 12.42 -6.85 26.82
C VAL A 709 13.66 -7.69 27.07
N ALA A 710 13.84 -8.71 26.23
CA ALA A 710 15.04 -9.52 26.21
C ALA A 710 15.95 -9.12 25.05
N THR A 711 17.25 -8.95 25.31
CA THR A 711 18.24 -8.52 24.31
C THR A 711 19.41 -9.50 24.25
N ILE A 712 19.67 -10.04 23.07
CA ILE A 712 20.85 -10.87 22.79
C ILE A 712 21.75 -10.10 21.81
N ASN A 713 22.95 -9.72 22.25
CA ASN A 713 23.91 -8.96 21.44
C ASN A 713 24.76 -9.89 20.57
N ALA A 714 25.05 -9.47 19.35
CA ALA A 714 25.92 -10.22 18.45
C ALA A 714 27.37 -10.22 18.93
N VAL A 715 28.07 -11.32 18.69
CA VAL A 715 29.45 -11.54 19.14
C VAL A 715 30.43 -11.67 17.97
N PRO A 716 31.72 -11.36 18.15
CA PRO A 716 32.69 -11.48 17.06
C PRO A 716 32.90 -12.93 16.59
N ALA A 717 33.01 -13.12 15.27
CA ALA A 717 33.49 -14.32 14.61
C ALA A 717 34.74 -14.05 13.76
N VAL A 718 35.58 -15.06 13.62
CA VAL A 718 36.90 -15.00 13.01
C VAL A 718 36.95 -15.95 11.82
N LEU A 719 37.33 -15.39 10.67
CA LEU A 719 37.67 -16.15 9.47
C LEU A 719 39.15 -16.53 9.51
N THR A 720 39.48 -17.77 9.19
CA THR A 720 40.84 -18.29 9.09
C THR A 720 41.00 -19.06 7.79
N MET A 721 42.00 -18.70 6.98
CA MET A 721 42.39 -19.46 5.80
C MET A 721 43.08 -20.76 6.24
N GLU A 722 42.63 -21.90 5.70
CA GLU A 722 43.22 -23.22 5.98
C GLU A 722 44.37 -23.55 5.01
N ALA A 723 44.28 -23.02 3.79
CA ALA A 723 45.32 -23.09 2.77
C ALA A 723 45.30 -21.81 1.92
N ALA A 724 46.43 -21.49 1.30
CA ALA A 724 46.51 -20.42 0.32
C ALA A 724 45.59 -20.73 -0.89
N PRO A 725 45.03 -19.72 -1.56
CA PRO A 725 44.24 -19.91 -2.78
C PRO A 725 45.04 -20.63 -3.88
N GLU A 726 44.49 -21.70 -4.45
CA GLU A 726 45.15 -22.51 -5.49
C GLU A 726 44.44 -22.38 -6.85
N TRP A 727 45.17 -22.03 -7.92
CA TRP A 727 44.69 -22.11 -9.29
C TRP A 727 44.89 -23.51 -9.88
N GLY A 728 43.88 -24.03 -10.58
CA GLY A 728 43.94 -25.40 -11.08
C GLY A 728 42.81 -25.82 -12.00
N ASN A 729 42.89 -27.06 -12.44
CA ASN A 729 41.87 -27.74 -13.21
C ASN A 729 41.09 -28.71 -12.31
N LEU A 730 39.78 -28.49 -12.21
CA LEU A 730 38.82 -29.42 -11.64
C LEU A 730 38.20 -30.24 -12.77
N ALA A 731 38.55 -31.52 -12.83
CA ALA A 731 38.02 -32.46 -13.80
C ALA A 731 36.56 -32.85 -13.50
N ASP A 732 35.88 -33.43 -14.49
CA ASP A 732 34.46 -33.78 -14.36
C ASP A 732 34.15 -34.84 -13.30
N ASP A 733 35.14 -35.67 -12.98
CA ASP A 733 35.09 -36.70 -11.93
C ASP A 733 35.41 -36.15 -10.53
N GLY A 734 35.69 -34.84 -10.40
CA GLY A 734 36.02 -34.17 -9.15
C GLY A 734 37.51 -34.15 -8.81
N THR A 735 38.38 -34.66 -9.69
CA THR A 735 39.83 -34.63 -9.47
C THR A 735 40.37 -33.20 -9.59
N TRP A 736 41.05 -32.72 -8.54
CA TRP A 736 41.73 -31.42 -8.52
C TRP A 736 43.20 -31.55 -8.95
N THR A 737 43.60 -30.78 -9.95
CA THR A 737 45.00 -30.69 -10.43
C THR A 737 45.44 -29.22 -10.40
N PRO A 738 46.39 -28.82 -9.53
CA PRO A 738 46.92 -27.46 -9.54
C PRO A 738 47.65 -27.18 -10.86
N ILE A 739 47.48 -25.97 -11.40
CA ILE A 739 48.14 -25.53 -12.64
C ILE A 739 49.24 -24.56 -12.27
N THR A 740 50.48 -24.98 -12.51
CA THR A 740 51.68 -24.14 -12.35
C THR A 740 52.05 -23.45 -13.67
N GLN A 741 53.01 -22.52 -13.63
CA GLN A 741 53.55 -21.88 -14.84
C GLN A 741 54.05 -22.91 -15.87
N GLU A 742 54.75 -23.96 -15.42
CA GLU A 742 55.22 -25.03 -16.31
C GLU A 742 54.08 -25.81 -16.99
N ASN A 743 52.94 -25.96 -16.30
CA ASN A 743 51.74 -26.60 -16.88
C ASN A 743 51.08 -25.70 -17.93
N ALA A 744 51.01 -24.39 -17.66
CA ALA A 744 50.44 -23.42 -18.58
C ALA A 744 51.31 -23.25 -19.84
N ASP A 745 52.64 -23.22 -19.70
CA ASP A 745 53.59 -23.19 -20.82
C ASP A 745 53.48 -24.46 -21.70
N ALA A 746 53.05 -25.59 -21.12
CA ALA A 746 52.73 -26.82 -21.83
C ALA A 746 51.30 -26.86 -22.41
N GLY A 747 50.54 -25.76 -22.33
CA GLY A 747 49.19 -25.62 -22.89
C GLY A 747 48.06 -26.19 -22.01
N MET A 748 48.31 -26.48 -20.73
CA MET A 748 47.26 -26.97 -19.81
C MET A 748 46.49 -25.81 -19.19
N ALA A 749 45.19 -25.71 -19.49
CA ALA A 749 44.31 -24.68 -18.95
C ALA A 749 43.80 -25.03 -17.54
N GLY A 750 43.90 -24.08 -16.61
CA GLY A 750 43.12 -24.11 -15.37
C GLY A 750 41.67 -23.69 -15.63
N ASN A 751 40.74 -24.07 -14.75
CA ASN A 751 39.32 -23.72 -14.85
C ASN A 751 38.67 -23.27 -13.53
N ARG A 752 39.34 -23.40 -12.37
CA ARG A 752 38.79 -23.04 -11.06
C ARG A 752 39.85 -22.45 -10.14
N LEU A 753 39.41 -21.59 -9.24
CA LEU A 753 40.19 -21.11 -8.09
C LEU A 753 39.67 -21.80 -6.81
N LYS A 754 40.52 -22.57 -6.14
CA LYS A 754 40.16 -23.33 -4.94
C LYS A 754 40.46 -22.51 -3.68
N LEU A 755 39.44 -22.31 -2.85
CA LEU A 755 39.47 -21.55 -1.60
C LEU A 755 39.16 -22.49 -0.43
N GLN A 756 40.00 -22.49 0.61
CA GLN A 756 39.79 -23.32 1.81
C GLN A 756 39.92 -22.46 3.08
N PHE A 757 38.83 -22.37 3.84
CA PHE A 757 38.77 -21.54 5.04
C PHE A 757 37.75 -22.08 6.04
N ASN A 758 37.86 -21.62 7.29
CA ASN A 758 36.83 -21.81 8.30
C ASN A 758 36.47 -20.49 8.99
N ILE A 759 35.25 -20.41 9.50
CA ILE A 759 34.76 -19.29 10.29
C ILE A 759 34.27 -19.83 11.62
N ARG A 760 34.75 -19.27 12.73
CA ARG A 760 34.36 -19.70 14.09
C ARG A 760 34.12 -18.49 14.98
N SER A 761 33.48 -18.70 16.13
CA SER A 761 33.39 -17.66 17.15
C SER A 761 34.78 -17.25 17.67
N ALA A 762 34.95 -15.98 18.02
CA ALA A 762 36.21 -15.45 18.57
C ALA A 762 36.52 -16.08 19.94
N ASN A 763 37.79 -16.13 20.33
CA ASN A 763 38.19 -16.82 21.57
C ASN A 763 37.73 -16.13 22.88
N THR A 764 37.12 -14.94 22.78
CA THR A 764 36.50 -14.20 23.88
C THR A 764 35.02 -14.51 24.07
N THR A 765 34.40 -15.30 23.20
CA THR A 765 32.96 -15.64 23.28
C THR A 765 32.74 -16.98 23.98
N ALA A 766 31.48 -17.29 24.32
CA ALA A 766 31.11 -18.57 24.91
C ALA A 766 31.47 -19.76 24.00
N LEU A 767 31.82 -20.89 24.61
CA LEU A 767 32.16 -22.13 23.89
C LEU A 767 30.93 -22.82 23.28
N THR A 768 29.73 -22.47 23.75
CA THR A 768 28.45 -23.03 23.32
C THR A 768 27.86 -22.32 22.08
N CYS A 769 28.51 -21.26 21.58
CA CYS A 769 28.06 -20.56 20.37
C CYS A 769 28.04 -21.52 19.15
N ALA A 770 26.93 -21.58 18.42
CA ALA A 770 26.79 -22.44 17.24
C ALA A 770 27.69 -22.00 16.07
N ALA A 771 27.92 -22.85 15.06
CA ALA A 771 28.75 -22.50 13.90
C ALA A 771 28.27 -21.18 13.21
N PRO A 772 29.16 -20.22 12.87
CA PRO A 772 28.79 -18.96 12.26
C PRO A 772 28.06 -19.07 10.91
N THR A 773 26.95 -18.33 10.77
CA THR A 773 26.14 -18.20 9.54
C THR A 773 26.45 -16.89 8.81
N GLY A 774 25.88 -16.68 7.61
CA GLY A 774 26.06 -15.46 6.83
C GLY A 774 26.49 -15.73 5.41
N SER A 775 27.40 -14.93 4.88
CA SER A 775 27.97 -15.10 3.55
C SER A 775 29.47 -14.77 3.53
N PHE A 776 30.15 -15.14 2.44
CA PHE A 776 31.50 -14.68 2.18
C PHE A 776 31.60 -14.01 0.81
N GLN A 777 32.44 -12.99 0.71
CA GLN A 777 32.72 -12.27 -0.53
C GLN A 777 34.15 -12.59 -0.99
N VAL A 778 34.30 -13.01 -2.24
CA VAL A 778 35.61 -13.19 -2.87
C VAL A 778 36.06 -11.85 -3.46
N SER A 779 37.33 -11.52 -3.28
CA SER A 779 37.97 -10.38 -3.93
C SER A 779 39.29 -10.78 -4.58
N ILE A 780 39.56 -10.20 -5.74
CA ILE A 780 40.80 -10.39 -6.51
C ILE A 780 41.41 -9.01 -6.72
N ASP A 781 42.67 -8.83 -6.35
CA ASP A 781 43.40 -7.56 -6.37
C ASP A 781 42.65 -6.41 -5.65
N GLY A 782 41.98 -6.74 -4.54
CA GLY A 782 41.19 -5.79 -3.75
C GLY A 782 39.84 -5.40 -4.36
N LYS A 783 39.44 -5.99 -5.49
CA LYS A 783 38.12 -5.78 -6.12
C LYS A 783 37.21 -6.98 -5.84
N GLU A 784 35.98 -6.74 -5.40
CA GLU A 784 34.97 -7.80 -5.19
C GLU A 784 34.60 -8.46 -6.52
N VAL A 785 34.60 -9.80 -6.56
CA VAL A 785 34.26 -10.59 -7.75
C VAL A 785 33.00 -11.40 -7.48
N GLY A 786 31.95 -11.12 -8.25
CA GLY A 786 30.64 -11.75 -8.08
C GLY A 786 29.87 -11.25 -6.85
N LYS A 787 28.69 -11.82 -6.61
CA LYS A 787 27.87 -11.52 -5.43
C LYS A 787 28.34 -12.35 -4.22
N PRO A 788 28.11 -11.90 -2.96
CA PRO A 788 28.42 -12.69 -1.78
C PRO A 788 27.75 -14.07 -1.82
N ILE A 789 28.49 -15.11 -1.46
CA ILE A 789 28.01 -16.50 -1.46
C ILE A 789 27.53 -16.84 -0.05
N ALA A 790 26.26 -17.22 0.08
CA ALA A 790 25.70 -17.61 1.37
C ALA A 790 26.40 -18.86 1.92
N LEU A 791 26.66 -18.90 3.23
CA LEU A 791 27.20 -20.04 3.96
C LEU A 791 26.10 -21.09 4.18
N THR A 792 25.47 -21.54 3.11
CA THR A 792 24.48 -22.62 3.10
C THR A 792 24.94 -23.73 2.16
N LYS A 793 24.40 -24.93 2.38
CA LYS A 793 24.72 -26.10 1.55
C LYS A 793 24.37 -25.84 0.08
N GLU A 794 23.19 -25.29 -0.17
CA GLU A 794 22.69 -25.02 -1.53
C GLU A 794 23.56 -24.00 -2.27
N ALA A 795 23.98 -22.93 -1.61
CA ALA A 795 24.75 -21.86 -2.24
C ALA A 795 26.22 -22.26 -2.48
N VAL A 796 26.84 -22.98 -1.55
CA VAL A 796 28.22 -23.45 -1.69
C VAL A 796 28.31 -24.59 -2.70
N GLU A 797 27.48 -25.61 -2.57
CA GLU A 797 27.51 -26.80 -3.46
C GLU A 797 26.95 -26.54 -4.87
N ALA A 798 26.35 -25.37 -5.11
CA ALA A 798 26.03 -24.90 -6.46
C ALA A 798 27.28 -24.82 -7.35
N SER A 799 28.45 -24.55 -6.77
CA SER A 799 29.71 -24.73 -7.49
C SER A 799 30.20 -26.17 -7.37
N LYS A 800 30.31 -26.85 -8.51
CA LYS A 800 30.72 -28.25 -8.62
C LYS A 800 32.01 -28.52 -7.82
N GLY A 801 31.98 -29.56 -6.98
CA GLY A 801 33.11 -29.98 -6.13
C GLY A 801 33.25 -29.21 -4.80
N SER A 802 32.52 -28.11 -4.61
CA SER A 802 32.56 -27.32 -3.37
C SER A 802 31.82 -28.02 -2.24
N THR A 803 32.26 -27.80 -0.99
CA THR A 803 31.67 -28.41 0.20
C THR A 803 31.62 -27.41 1.36
N ILE A 804 30.62 -27.59 2.22
CA ILE A 804 30.48 -26.87 3.49
C ILE A 804 30.16 -27.89 4.60
N ALA A 805 30.81 -27.73 5.74
CA ALA A 805 30.59 -28.55 6.92
C ALA A 805 30.64 -27.70 8.19
N ASN A 806 30.03 -28.19 9.26
CA ASN A 806 30.04 -27.52 10.56
C ASN A 806 30.83 -28.34 11.61
N PRO A 807 32.17 -28.46 11.49
CA PRO A 807 32.97 -29.25 12.41
C PRO A 807 33.25 -28.53 13.74
N ASP A 808 33.73 -29.32 14.70
CA ASP A 808 34.34 -28.84 15.94
C ASP A 808 35.84 -28.66 15.75
N LEU A 809 36.35 -27.44 15.91
CA LEU A 809 37.78 -27.13 15.77
C LEU A 809 38.43 -26.92 17.13
N SER A 810 39.63 -27.47 17.31
CA SER A 810 40.49 -27.20 18.47
C SER A 810 41.30 -25.93 18.24
N VAL A 811 41.18 -24.95 19.14
CA VAL A 811 41.83 -23.64 19.03
C VAL A 811 42.55 -23.27 20.33
N THR A 812 43.47 -22.30 20.26
CA THR A 812 44.16 -21.80 21.46
C THR A 812 43.28 -20.80 22.19
N SER A 813 43.02 -21.04 23.47
CA SER A 813 42.25 -20.13 24.33
C SER A 813 43.01 -18.83 24.62
N THR A 814 42.30 -17.82 25.10
CA THR A 814 42.92 -16.55 25.54
C THR A 814 43.96 -16.70 26.65
N THR A 815 43.94 -17.82 27.38
CA THR A 815 44.86 -18.15 28.47
C THR A 815 45.96 -19.14 28.06
N GLY A 816 46.06 -19.51 26.78
CA GLY A 816 47.10 -20.40 26.25
C GLY A 816 46.80 -21.91 26.37
N GLY A 817 45.57 -22.30 26.71
CA GLY A 817 45.12 -23.70 26.69
C GLY A 817 44.48 -24.09 25.35
N THR A 818 43.99 -25.33 25.22
CA THR A 818 43.21 -25.79 24.05
C THR A 818 41.72 -25.80 24.39
N GLU A 819 40.89 -25.23 23.52
CA GLU A 819 39.43 -25.23 23.62
C GLU A 819 38.79 -25.65 22.29
N THR A 820 37.56 -26.15 22.34
CA THR A 820 36.81 -26.57 21.15
C THR A 820 35.77 -25.51 20.78
N ARG A 821 35.67 -25.16 19.50
CA ARG A 821 34.66 -24.23 18.97
C ARG A 821 33.98 -24.79 17.72
N HIS A 822 32.67 -24.62 17.63
CA HIS A 822 31.90 -24.90 16.43
C HIS A 822 32.33 -23.92 15.32
N ALA A 823 32.63 -24.44 14.13
CA ALA A 823 33.08 -23.67 12.99
C ALA A 823 32.27 -24.01 11.74
N THR A 824 32.21 -23.08 10.80
CA THR A 824 31.72 -23.28 9.44
C THR A 824 32.94 -23.41 8.53
N GLN A 825 33.22 -24.62 8.06
CA GLN A 825 34.36 -24.94 7.20
C GLN A 825 33.90 -25.05 5.75
N VAL A 826 34.62 -24.40 4.84
CA VAL A 826 34.26 -24.30 3.42
C VAL A 826 35.47 -24.66 2.55
N THR A 827 35.24 -25.54 1.58
CA THR A 827 36.10 -25.67 0.39
C THR A 827 35.28 -25.23 -0.81
N TYR A 828 35.68 -24.15 -1.47
CA TYR A 828 34.93 -23.56 -2.57
C TYR A 828 35.78 -23.49 -3.84
N TYR A 829 35.25 -24.01 -4.94
CA TYR A 829 35.86 -23.90 -6.27
C TYR A 829 35.19 -22.75 -7.01
N PHE A 830 35.76 -21.55 -6.96
CA PHE A 830 35.25 -20.41 -7.71
C PHE A 830 35.47 -20.64 -9.22
N ASP A 831 34.40 -20.45 -10.01
CA ASP A 831 34.41 -20.56 -11.47
C ASP A 831 34.56 -19.18 -12.12
N PRO A 832 35.78 -18.80 -12.54
CA PRO A 832 35.98 -17.54 -13.26
C PRO A 832 35.44 -17.58 -14.69
N THR A 833 35.32 -18.75 -15.35
CA THR A 833 34.93 -18.88 -16.78
C THR A 833 33.47 -18.49 -17.05
N ASN A 834 32.60 -18.63 -16.05
CA ASN A 834 31.21 -18.16 -16.13
C ASN A 834 31.06 -16.67 -15.75
N ASN A 835 32.17 -15.98 -15.48
CA ASN A 835 32.23 -14.57 -15.08
C ASN A 835 33.32 -13.79 -15.85
N ASP A 836 33.57 -14.14 -17.12
CA ASP A 836 34.59 -13.52 -17.98
C ASP A 836 34.44 -11.99 -18.11
N ALA A 837 33.20 -11.48 -18.06
CA ALA A 837 32.93 -10.04 -18.10
C ALA A 837 33.40 -9.29 -16.83
N LEU A 838 33.45 -9.96 -15.66
CA LEU A 838 33.98 -9.40 -14.42
C LEU A 838 35.51 -9.39 -14.40
N LEU A 839 36.14 -10.38 -15.06
CA LEU A 839 37.60 -10.46 -15.22
C LEU A 839 38.13 -9.37 -16.17
N LYS A 840 37.31 -8.86 -17.10
CA LYS A 840 37.62 -7.71 -17.97
C LYS A 840 37.96 -6.43 -17.19
N ALA A 841 37.42 -6.26 -15.98
CA ALA A 841 37.66 -5.08 -15.13
C ALA A 841 39.02 -5.12 -14.39
N LEU A 842 39.77 -6.21 -14.54
CA LEU A 842 41.17 -6.31 -14.15
C LEU A 842 42.00 -5.81 -15.35
N GLU A 843 42.13 -4.48 -15.45
CA GLU A 843 42.67 -3.75 -16.61
C GLU A 843 44.08 -4.21 -17.09
N ASP A 844 44.82 -4.99 -16.29
CA ASP A 844 46.17 -5.51 -16.59
C ASP A 844 46.29 -7.06 -16.64
N ALA A 845 45.21 -7.82 -16.38
CA ALA A 845 45.30 -9.29 -16.19
C ALA A 845 45.66 -10.09 -17.46
N SER A 846 45.45 -9.53 -18.65
CA SER A 846 45.74 -10.18 -19.94
C SER A 846 47.24 -10.35 -20.23
N LYS A 847 48.14 -9.89 -19.35
CA LYS A 847 49.61 -10.00 -19.51
C LYS A 847 50.27 -11.03 -18.59
N GLY A 848 49.50 -11.85 -17.85
CA GLY A 848 50.00 -13.00 -17.09
C GLY A 848 50.86 -12.65 -15.87
N GLY A 849 50.26 -12.07 -14.83
CA GLY A 849 50.91 -11.71 -13.57
C GLY A 849 50.25 -12.28 -12.31
N GLU A 850 50.92 -12.13 -11.16
CA GLU A 850 50.43 -12.51 -9.82
C GLU A 850 49.13 -11.77 -9.45
N HIS A 851 48.14 -12.49 -8.93
CA HIS A 851 46.87 -11.94 -8.46
C HIS A 851 46.65 -12.23 -6.96
N LYS A 852 46.20 -11.22 -6.21
CA LYS A 852 45.93 -11.32 -4.77
C LYS A 852 44.49 -11.74 -4.52
N VAL A 853 44.27 -12.89 -3.91
CA VAL A 853 42.92 -13.40 -3.62
C VAL A 853 42.63 -13.29 -2.13
N ASN A 854 41.51 -12.63 -1.79
CA ASN A 854 41.06 -12.43 -0.42
C ASN A 854 39.59 -12.82 -0.24
N ILE A 855 39.24 -13.21 0.98
CA ILE A 855 37.87 -13.55 1.38
C ILE A 855 37.45 -12.70 2.56
N GLU A 856 36.27 -12.08 2.45
CA GLU A 856 35.66 -11.34 3.55
C GLU A 856 34.42 -12.08 4.07
N TYR A 857 34.33 -12.25 5.38
CA TYR A 857 33.13 -12.76 6.04
C TYR A 857 32.11 -11.64 6.25
N LYS A 858 30.91 -11.82 5.70
CA LYS A 858 29.75 -10.94 5.89
C LYS A 858 28.75 -11.64 6.83
N ALA A 859 28.70 -11.20 8.09
CA ALA A 859 27.82 -11.78 9.09
C ALA A 859 26.35 -11.40 8.85
N ASP A 860 25.41 -12.28 9.25
CA ASP A 860 23.96 -12.08 9.05
C ASP A 860 23.16 -11.86 10.34
N LYS A 861 23.36 -12.72 11.34
CA LYS A 861 22.49 -12.87 12.52
C LYS A 861 23.28 -12.76 13.81
N ASN A 862 23.80 -13.89 14.28
CA ASN A 862 24.34 -14.02 15.65
C ASN A 862 25.74 -13.42 15.83
N TYR A 863 26.37 -13.00 14.74
CA TYR A 863 27.78 -12.67 14.69
C TYR A 863 28.03 -11.29 14.09
N ILE A 864 29.16 -10.70 14.47
CA ILE A 864 29.79 -9.57 13.80
C ILE A 864 31.21 -9.97 13.39
N GLN A 865 31.81 -9.24 12.45
CA GLN A 865 33.19 -9.48 12.07
C GLN A 865 34.13 -9.17 13.25
N GLY A 866 34.98 -10.13 13.61
CA GLY A 866 35.90 -10.05 14.74
C GLY A 866 37.36 -10.22 14.32
N VAL A 867 38.26 -9.69 15.16
CA VAL A 867 39.69 -9.99 15.12
C VAL A 867 40.06 -10.69 16.42
N ASP A 868 40.45 -11.97 16.33
CA ASP A 868 41.36 -12.50 17.36
C ASP A 868 42.65 -11.67 17.24
N LYS A 869 43.39 -11.43 18.33
CA LYS A 869 44.66 -10.68 18.31
C LYS A 869 45.72 -11.41 17.48
N ASN A 870 45.60 -11.37 16.16
CA ASN A 870 46.57 -11.76 15.18
C ASN A 870 46.46 -10.77 14.01
N PRO A 871 47.39 -9.82 13.86
CA PRO A 871 47.40 -8.84 12.77
C PRO A 871 47.48 -9.45 11.37
N ASP A 872 47.58 -10.78 11.28
CA ASP A 872 47.71 -11.58 10.06
C ASP A 872 46.37 -12.14 9.53
N ASN A 873 45.20 -11.71 10.04
CA ASN A 873 43.89 -12.09 9.46
C ASN A 873 43.66 -11.55 8.03
N ALA A 874 44.64 -10.85 7.48
CA ALA A 874 44.78 -10.52 6.07
C ALA A 874 46.13 -11.04 5.56
N LYS A 875 46.42 -12.34 5.73
CA LYS A 875 47.44 -12.97 4.88
C LYS A 875 46.91 -12.92 3.45
N GLU A 876 47.30 -11.87 2.75
CA GLU A 876 47.26 -11.78 1.30
C GLU A 876 48.21 -12.88 0.80
N ASP A 877 47.66 -14.04 0.42
CA ASP A 877 48.42 -15.08 -0.23
C ASP A 877 48.26 -14.89 -1.76
N ASP A 878 49.38 -14.69 -2.45
CA ASP A 878 49.41 -14.48 -3.90
C ASP A 878 49.10 -15.81 -4.63
N THR A 879 48.30 -15.77 -5.70
CA THR A 879 48.03 -16.91 -6.59
C THR A 879 48.23 -16.51 -8.06
N PHE A 880 48.56 -17.48 -8.92
CA PHE A 880 48.83 -17.23 -10.34
C PHE A 880 47.64 -17.65 -11.19
N ILE A 881 47.09 -16.73 -12.00
CA ILE A 881 46.18 -17.08 -13.11
C ILE A 881 46.98 -16.89 -14.40
N VAL A 882 47.23 -17.98 -15.13
CA VAL A 882 48.02 -17.93 -16.38
C VAL A 882 47.08 -18.06 -17.59
N PRO A 883 47.00 -17.05 -18.48
CA PRO A 883 46.19 -17.13 -19.70
C PRO A 883 46.77 -18.13 -20.72
N VAL A 884 45.93 -18.87 -21.42
CA VAL A 884 46.34 -19.79 -22.51
C VAL A 884 45.68 -19.43 -23.85
N PRO A 885 46.19 -19.88 -25.01
CA PRO A 885 45.49 -19.71 -26.28
C PRO A 885 44.12 -20.40 -26.28
N PRO A 886 43.02 -19.72 -26.68
CA PRO A 886 41.76 -20.40 -26.86
C PRO A 886 41.83 -21.30 -28.10
N THR A 887 41.09 -22.41 -28.05
CA THR A 887 40.76 -23.20 -29.24
C THR A 887 39.74 -22.40 -30.06
N THR A 888 40.06 -22.12 -31.32
CA THR A 888 39.24 -21.31 -32.22
C THR A 888 39.23 -21.91 -33.64
N ASP A 889 38.08 -21.92 -34.31
CA ASP A 889 37.94 -22.39 -35.70
C ASP A 889 36.78 -21.69 -36.43
N VAL A 890 36.79 -21.72 -37.78
CA VAL A 890 35.71 -21.23 -38.65
C VAL A 890 35.37 -22.29 -39.67
N LYS A 891 34.10 -22.70 -39.70
CA LYS A 891 33.61 -23.80 -40.54
C LYS A 891 32.39 -23.36 -41.37
N PRO A 892 32.11 -24.03 -42.50
CA PRO A 892 30.84 -23.86 -43.21
C PRO A 892 29.66 -24.18 -42.29
N ASP A 893 28.57 -23.41 -42.38
CA ASP A 893 27.34 -23.73 -41.66
C ASP A 893 26.74 -25.02 -42.23
N PRO A 894 26.69 -26.13 -41.44
CA PRO A 894 26.25 -27.42 -41.93
C PRO A 894 24.79 -27.42 -42.42
N ASP A 895 23.97 -26.45 -41.97
CA ASP A 895 22.56 -26.34 -42.33
C ASP A 895 22.33 -25.60 -43.65
N LYS A 896 23.30 -24.79 -44.12
CA LYS A 896 23.13 -23.89 -45.28
C LYS A 896 23.99 -24.26 -46.47
N ASP A 897 25.30 -24.47 -46.27
CA ASP A 897 26.26 -24.67 -47.37
C ASP A 897 27.33 -25.73 -47.00
N PRO A 898 26.96 -27.00 -46.77
CA PRO A 898 27.87 -28.03 -46.25
C PRO A 898 28.96 -28.50 -47.23
N ASN A 899 28.92 -28.06 -48.49
CA ASN A 899 29.82 -28.50 -49.56
C ASN A 899 30.85 -27.42 -49.98
N VAL A 900 31.05 -26.39 -49.15
CA VAL A 900 32.05 -25.35 -49.39
C VAL A 900 33.32 -25.72 -48.64
N ASP A 901 34.42 -25.89 -49.38
CA ASP A 901 35.72 -26.17 -48.78
C ASP A 901 36.35 -24.86 -48.30
N ILE A 902 36.68 -24.81 -47.01
CA ILE A 902 37.47 -23.75 -46.39
C ILE A 902 38.84 -24.34 -46.09
N GLU A 903 39.86 -23.79 -46.72
CA GLU A 903 41.23 -24.27 -46.62
C GLU A 903 42.01 -23.46 -45.59
N ASP A 904 42.79 -24.12 -44.75
CA ASP A 904 43.77 -23.46 -43.90
C ASP A 904 44.85 -22.83 -44.79
N VAL A 905 45.13 -21.55 -44.56
CA VAL A 905 46.25 -20.85 -45.18
C VAL A 905 47.36 -20.82 -44.14
N ASP A 906 48.56 -21.26 -44.51
CA ASP A 906 49.72 -21.18 -43.63
C ASP A 906 50.06 -19.69 -43.43
N PRO A 907 49.88 -19.14 -42.21
CA PRO A 907 50.21 -17.75 -41.98
C PRO A 907 51.72 -17.60 -42.08
N ASP A 908 52.20 -16.67 -42.92
CA ASP A 908 53.62 -16.28 -42.96
C ASP A 908 53.78 -14.94 -42.22
N PRO A 909 53.81 -14.93 -40.87
CA PRO A 909 53.79 -13.68 -40.09
C PRO A 909 55.05 -12.82 -40.26
N ASP A 910 56.11 -13.34 -40.90
CA ASP A 910 57.42 -12.70 -41.01
C ASP A 910 57.81 -12.35 -42.47
N ASP A 911 56.88 -12.28 -43.43
CA ASP A 911 57.17 -11.87 -44.81
C ASP A 911 57.85 -10.47 -44.85
N PRO A 912 59.17 -10.40 -45.15
CA PRO A 912 59.93 -9.17 -45.01
C PRO A 912 59.64 -8.15 -46.13
N ASP A 913 58.95 -8.55 -47.19
CA ASP A 913 58.58 -7.68 -48.31
C ASP A 913 57.20 -7.01 -48.11
N ASN A 914 56.48 -7.33 -47.03
CA ASN A 914 55.17 -6.74 -46.70
C ASN A 914 55.03 -6.37 -45.20
N PRO A 915 55.51 -5.19 -44.77
CA PRO A 915 55.51 -4.77 -43.36
C PRO A 915 54.10 -4.53 -42.77
N ASP A 916 53.06 -4.42 -43.61
CA ASP A 916 51.66 -4.32 -43.21
C ASP A 916 50.93 -5.67 -43.33
N ASN A 917 51.66 -6.79 -43.18
CA ASN A 917 51.08 -8.13 -43.29
C ASN A 917 49.92 -8.28 -42.28
N PRO A 918 48.68 -8.45 -42.75
CA PRO A 918 47.52 -8.56 -41.87
C PRO A 918 47.52 -9.82 -41.00
N ASP A 919 48.35 -10.81 -41.34
CA ASP A 919 48.59 -12.02 -40.56
C ASP A 919 49.54 -11.78 -39.37
N ASN A 920 50.15 -10.59 -39.28
CA ASN A 920 50.91 -10.13 -38.12
C ASN A 920 50.00 -9.31 -37.18
N PRO A 921 49.65 -9.83 -35.97
CA PRO A 921 48.81 -9.08 -35.04
C PRO A 921 49.63 -7.96 -34.36
N ASP A 922 49.01 -6.80 -34.15
CA ASP A 922 49.63 -5.68 -33.39
C ASP A 922 50.00 -6.07 -31.95
N ASP A 923 49.35 -7.10 -31.39
CA ASP A 923 49.58 -7.65 -30.05
C ASP A 923 50.20 -9.05 -30.11
N LYS A 924 51.42 -9.18 -29.54
CA LYS A 924 52.18 -10.45 -29.45
C LYS A 924 51.46 -11.55 -28.66
N GLY A 925 50.42 -11.21 -27.91
CA GLY A 925 49.56 -12.15 -27.19
C GLY A 925 48.31 -12.58 -27.95
N THR A 926 48.20 -12.35 -29.26
CA THR A 926 47.01 -12.73 -30.05
C THR A 926 47.33 -13.87 -31.00
N LYS A 927 46.53 -14.95 -30.95
CA LYS A 927 46.63 -16.06 -31.91
C LYS A 927 45.93 -15.70 -33.22
N VAL A 928 46.61 -15.89 -34.37
CA VAL A 928 46.03 -15.69 -35.70
C VAL A 928 45.61 -17.03 -36.32
N VAL A 929 44.40 -17.09 -36.88
CA VAL A 929 43.90 -18.22 -37.68
C VAL A 929 43.59 -17.68 -39.09
N HIS A 930 44.29 -18.18 -40.11
CA HIS A 930 44.10 -17.73 -41.49
C HIS A 930 43.52 -18.84 -42.36
N LYS A 931 42.44 -18.53 -43.07
CA LYS A 931 41.73 -19.45 -43.94
C LYS A 931 41.36 -18.79 -45.26
N SER A 932 41.06 -19.59 -46.27
CA SER A 932 40.56 -19.12 -47.56
C SER A 932 39.38 -19.94 -48.06
N VAL A 933 38.51 -19.29 -48.85
CA VAL A 933 37.36 -19.90 -49.51
C VAL A 933 37.24 -19.39 -50.93
N THR A 934 37.03 -20.30 -51.89
CA THR A 934 36.83 -19.96 -53.30
C THR A 934 35.39 -20.26 -53.73
N LEU A 935 34.70 -19.24 -54.25
CA LEU A 935 33.31 -19.27 -54.68
C LEU A 935 33.20 -18.95 -56.18
N ARG A 936 32.13 -19.42 -56.84
CA ARG A 936 31.78 -19.02 -58.21
C ARG A 936 30.63 -18.02 -58.19
N TYR A 937 30.75 -16.91 -58.92
CA TYR A 937 29.72 -15.88 -58.94
C TYR A 937 28.35 -16.41 -59.42
N SER A 938 28.35 -17.31 -60.41
CA SER A 938 27.13 -17.94 -60.93
C SER A 938 26.34 -18.73 -59.88
N GLU A 939 27.00 -19.22 -58.83
CA GLU A 939 26.38 -20.02 -57.76
C GLU A 939 25.90 -19.16 -56.58
N TYR A 940 26.63 -18.07 -56.28
CA TYR A 940 26.41 -17.25 -55.08
C TYR A 940 25.82 -15.86 -55.36
N SER A 941 25.58 -15.47 -56.62
CA SER A 941 24.97 -14.18 -56.98
C SER A 941 23.56 -13.94 -56.41
N SER A 942 22.88 -14.99 -55.94
CA SER A 942 21.54 -14.92 -55.33
C SER A 942 21.44 -15.62 -53.97
N LYS A 943 22.58 -16.02 -53.38
CA LYS A 943 22.66 -16.75 -52.11
C LYS A 943 23.64 -16.07 -51.15
N THR A 944 23.54 -16.41 -49.87
CA THR A 944 24.51 -16.05 -48.84
C THR A 944 25.29 -17.28 -48.42
N LEU A 945 26.59 -17.16 -48.21
CA LEU A 945 27.42 -18.19 -47.58
C LEU A 945 27.24 -18.11 -46.06
N GLY A 946 26.78 -19.20 -45.44
CA GLY A 946 26.73 -19.32 -43.97
C GLY A 946 28.01 -19.92 -43.39
N LEU A 947 28.54 -19.34 -42.31
CA LEU A 947 29.70 -19.84 -41.56
C LEU A 947 29.40 -19.88 -40.05
N THR A 948 30.09 -20.76 -39.34
CA THR A 948 30.06 -20.85 -37.87
C THR A 948 31.45 -20.57 -37.31
N PHE A 949 31.53 -19.64 -36.36
CA PHE A 949 32.71 -19.36 -35.56
C PHE A 949 32.62 -20.12 -34.22
N GLU A 950 33.63 -20.95 -33.93
CA GLU A 950 33.72 -21.71 -32.69
C GLU A 950 34.90 -21.19 -31.86
N SER A 951 34.69 -20.85 -30.58
CA SER A 951 35.77 -20.54 -29.64
C SER A 951 35.48 -21.05 -28.23
N THR A 952 36.55 -21.39 -27.50
CA THR A 952 36.51 -21.72 -26.06
C THR A 952 36.51 -20.49 -25.15
N SER A 953 36.83 -19.31 -25.68
CA SER A 953 36.67 -18.04 -24.98
C SER A 953 35.27 -17.48 -25.20
N SER A 954 34.62 -17.00 -24.13
CA SER A 954 33.29 -16.38 -24.19
C SER A 954 33.31 -14.88 -24.52
N MET A 955 34.50 -14.32 -24.80
CA MET A 955 34.66 -12.89 -25.08
C MET A 955 33.90 -12.46 -26.36
N PRO A 956 33.29 -11.26 -26.38
CA PRO A 956 32.62 -10.76 -27.58
C PRO A 956 33.55 -10.68 -28.80
N MET A 957 33.01 -10.98 -29.98
CA MET A 957 33.71 -10.96 -31.27
C MET A 957 33.35 -9.70 -32.07
N THR A 958 34.32 -9.12 -32.76
CA THR A 958 34.13 -8.01 -33.71
C THR A 958 34.49 -8.45 -35.12
N CYS A 959 33.71 -8.05 -36.14
CA CYS A 959 33.93 -8.48 -37.53
C CYS A 959 33.96 -7.31 -38.50
N SER A 960 34.82 -7.38 -39.52
CA SER A 960 34.97 -6.37 -40.56
C SER A 960 35.24 -6.99 -41.94
N THR A 961 35.09 -6.21 -43.01
CA THR A 961 35.33 -6.63 -44.40
C THR A 961 36.17 -5.61 -45.14
N ALA A 962 37.24 -6.06 -45.81
CA ALA A 962 38.18 -5.19 -46.50
C ALA A 962 37.62 -4.61 -47.81
N ASN A 963 36.89 -5.41 -48.60
CA ASN A 963 36.24 -4.96 -49.84
C ASN A 963 34.81 -5.50 -49.95
N GLY A 964 33.85 -4.69 -49.51
CA GLY A 964 32.40 -4.98 -49.58
C GLY A 964 31.84 -5.13 -51.01
N ALA A 965 32.56 -4.64 -52.02
CA ALA A 965 32.14 -4.73 -53.42
C ALA A 965 32.16 -6.17 -53.94
N VAL A 966 33.08 -7.00 -53.43
CA VAL A 966 33.19 -8.42 -53.78
C VAL A 966 32.23 -9.24 -52.93
N ALA A 967 32.31 -9.12 -51.60
CA ALA A 967 31.40 -9.75 -50.67
C ALA A 967 31.29 -8.92 -49.38
N GLU A 968 30.15 -8.96 -48.71
CA GLU A 968 29.87 -8.18 -47.50
C GLU A 968 29.27 -9.05 -46.38
N LEU A 969 29.48 -8.64 -45.12
CA LEU A 969 28.81 -9.23 -43.95
C LEU A 969 27.33 -8.84 -43.93
N VAL A 970 26.45 -9.81 -43.71
CA VAL A 970 25.01 -9.57 -43.59
C VAL A 970 24.68 -9.30 -42.12
N ALA A 971 24.25 -8.07 -41.84
CA ALA A 971 23.74 -7.70 -40.52
C ALA A 971 22.26 -8.11 -40.36
N ASP A 972 21.87 -8.43 -39.12
CA ASP A 972 20.48 -8.60 -38.73
C ASP A 972 19.73 -7.26 -38.61
N SER A 973 18.45 -7.30 -38.21
CA SER A 973 17.62 -6.09 -38.06
C SER A 973 18.09 -5.10 -36.99
N GLU A 974 18.99 -5.52 -36.10
CA GLU A 974 19.57 -4.71 -35.03
C GLU A 974 20.99 -4.22 -35.38
N GLY A 975 21.53 -4.65 -36.52
CA GLY A 975 22.86 -4.27 -37.00
C GLY A 975 23.97 -5.24 -36.58
N ASN A 976 23.65 -6.38 -35.95
CA ASN A 976 24.66 -7.37 -35.54
C ASN A 976 24.98 -8.33 -36.68
N VAL A 977 26.27 -8.63 -36.86
CA VAL A 977 26.75 -9.54 -37.91
C VAL A 977 27.02 -10.97 -37.43
N LEU A 978 27.07 -11.21 -36.11
CA LEU A 978 27.04 -12.56 -35.52
C LEU A 978 25.76 -12.75 -34.71
N ASP A 979 25.19 -13.95 -34.79
CA ASP A 979 24.12 -14.36 -33.88
C ASP A 979 24.64 -14.97 -32.56
N ALA A 980 23.73 -15.18 -31.60
CA ALA A 980 24.05 -15.73 -30.27
C ALA A 980 24.63 -17.16 -30.30
N SER A 981 24.63 -17.83 -31.45
CA SER A 981 25.18 -19.17 -31.66
C SER A 981 26.54 -19.15 -32.37
N GLY A 982 27.09 -17.96 -32.67
CA GLY A 982 28.37 -17.81 -33.37
C GLY A 982 28.27 -17.94 -34.89
N LYS A 983 27.08 -17.86 -35.50
CA LYS A 983 26.93 -17.94 -36.95
C LYS A 983 27.04 -16.55 -37.61
N VAL A 984 27.66 -16.50 -38.78
CA VAL A 984 27.84 -15.32 -39.63
C VAL A 984 27.43 -15.62 -41.08
N ASN A 985 26.81 -14.65 -41.76
CA ASN A 985 26.41 -14.81 -43.17
C ASN A 985 27.12 -13.79 -44.05
N ILE A 986 27.60 -14.24 -45.21
CA ILE A 986 28.34 -13.44 -46.18
C ILE A 986 27.54 -13.39 -47.48
N LYS A 987 27.34 -12.20 -48.02
CA LYS A 987 26.66 -12.00 -49.31
C LYS A 987 27.67 -11.66 -50.39
N VAL A 988 27.64 -12.41 -51.49
CA VAL A 988 28.49 -12.15 -52.67
C VAL A 988 27.85 -11.08 -53.55
N ASN A 989 28.57 -9.98 -53.76
CA ASN A 989 28.11 -8.82 -54.51
C ASN A 989 28.73 -8.72 -55.91
N SER A 990 29.96 -9.20 -56.08
CA SER A 990 30.72 -9.18 -57.34
C SER A 990 31.83 -10.24 -57.32
N CYS A 991 32.62 -10.30 -58.41
CA CYS A 991 33.79 -11.15 -58.53
C CYS A 991 35.04 -10.44 -57.99
N GLY A 992 36.12 -11.19 -57.73
CA GLY A 992 37.37 -10.68 -57.18
C GLY A 992 37.72 -11.35 -55.86
N THR A 993 38.66 -10.77 -55.11
CA THR A 993 39.05 -11.28 -53.78
C THR A 993 38.79 -10.21 -52.73
N THR A 994 38.27 -10.61 -51.57
CA THR A 994 38.12 -9.75 -50.38
C THR A 994 38.47 -10.53 -49.13
N ARG A 995 38.68 -9.82 -48.02
CA ARG A 995 39.07 -10.39 -46.74
C ARG A 995 38.06 -10.04 -45.66
N ILE A 996 37.73 -11.01 -44.83
CA ILE A 996 36.91 -10.83 -43.62
C ILE A 996 37.80 -11.06 -42.41
N VAL A 997 37.80 -10.11 -41.48
CA VAL A 997 38.60 -10.17 -40.25
C VAL A 997 37.66 -10.25 -39.06
N MET A 998 37.92 -11.18 -38.14
CA MET A 998 37.14 -11.42 -36.93
C MET A 998 38.06 -11.40 -35.71
N GLU A 999 37.86 -10.50 -34.75
CA GLU A 999 38.73 -10.31 -33.59
C GLU A 999 38.01 -10.46 -32.25
N GLN A 1000 38.60 -11.28 -31.38
CA GLN A 1000 38.20 -11.55 -29.99
C GLN A 1000 39.31 -11.12 -29.04
N ALA A 1001 39.00 -10.21 -28.11
CA ALA A 1001 39.96 -9.63 -27.17
C ALA A 1001 40.44 -10.63 -26.08
N PRO A 1002 41.66 -10.46 -25.53
CA PRO A 1002 42.17 -11.30 -24.43
C PRO A 1002 41.41 -11.05 -23.10
N ASN A 1003 41.49 -12.03 -22.19
CA ASN A 1003 41.02 -11.92 -20.80
C ASN A 1003 41.99 -12.62 -19.82
N ALA A 1004 41.64 -12.73 -18.54
CA ALA A 1004 42.50 -13.33 -17.51
C ALA A 1004 42.77 -14.85 -17.70
N LEU A 1005 41.98 -15.54 -18.53
CA LEU A 1005 42.05 -16.99 -18.75
C LEU A 1005 42.55 -17.35 -20.16
N TYR A 1006 42.25 -16.49 -21.14
CA TYR A 1006 42.56 -16.72 -22.54
C TYR A 1006 43.28 -15.53 -23.18
N THR A 1007 44.28 -15.85 -24.00
CA THR A 1007 44.92 -14.88 -24.90
C THR A 1007 43.97 -14.46 -26.03
N GLY A 1008 44.28 -13.37 -26.75
CA GLY A 1008 43.41 -12.84 -27.81
C GLY A 1008 43.36 -13.77 -29.04
N THR A 1009 42.35 -13.64 -29.90
CA THR A 1009 42.32 -14.34 -31.20
C THR A 1009 41.83 -13.47 -32.34
N LYS A 1010 42.52 -13.56 -33.48
CA LYS A 1010 42.17 -12.92 -34.76
C LYS A 1010 42.00 -14.00 -35.83
N VAL A 1011 40.87 -14.01 -36.51
CA VAL A 1011 40.61 -14.90 -37.65
C VAL A 1011 40.53 -14.08 -38.93
N ILE A 1012 41.25 -14.54 -39.96
CA ILE A 1012 41.32 -13.92 -41.28
C ILE A 1012 40.76 -14.92 -42.29
N LEU A 1013 39.76 -14.52 -43.06
CA LEU A 1013 39.14 -15.32 -44.10
C LEU A 1013 39.25 -14.62 -45.46
N ASP A 1014 40.03 -15.20 -46.38
CA ASP A 1014 40.12 -14.75 -47.77
C ASP A 1014 38.99 -15.33 -48.61
N VAL A 1015 38.10 -14.47 -49.10
CA VAL A 1015 36.96 -14.83 -49.94
C VAL A 1015 37.28 -14.49 -51.39
N ARG A 1016 37.52 -15.52 -52.21
CA ARG A 1016 37.78 -15.38 -53.65
C ARG A 1016 36.55 -15.77 -54.47
N VAL A 1017 36.01 -14.84 -55.25
CA VAL A 1017 34.84 -15.05 -56.11
C VAL A 1017 35.24 -15.02 -57.58
N ILE A 1018 35.10 -16.16 -58.27
CA ILE A 1018 35.50 -16.34 -59.67
C ILE A 1018 34.39 -15.81 -60.62
N PRO A 1019 34.73 -15.03 -61.67
CA PRO A 1019 33.80 -14.57 -62.71
C PRO A 1019 33.16 -15.68 -63.55
N ASP A 1020 32.01 -15.36 -64.16
CA ASP A 1020 31.35 -16.21 -65.16
C ASP A 1020 31.89 -15.88 -66.55
N GLU A 1021 32.56 -16.84 -67.17
CA GLU A 1021 33.23 -16.69 -68.47
C GLU A 1021 32.27 -16.39 -69.63
N SER A 1022 30.97 -16.68 -69.46
CA SER A 1022 29.95 -16.45 -70.48
C SER A 1022 29.46 -14.99 -70.54
N LEU A 1023 29.75 -14.20 -69.50
CA LEU A 1023 29.29 -12.82 -69.39
C LEU A 1023 30.31 -11.85 -70.00
N LYS A 1024 29.89 -11.11 -71.03
CA LYS A 1024 30.71 -10.06 -71.64
C LYS A 1024 30.60 -8.76 -70.83
N PRO A 1025 31.73 -8.07 -70.55
CA PRO A 1025 31.70 -6.79 -69.86
C PRO A 1025 31.03 -5.72 -70.71
N GLN A 1026 30.25 -4.83 -70.07
CA GLN A 1026 29.75 -3.61 -70.69
C GLN A 1026 30.52 -2.44 -70.10
N VAL A 1027 31.45 -1.90 -70.88
CA VAL A 1027 32.33 -0.82 -70.44
C VAL A 1027 31.69 0.53 -70.72
N GLN A 1028 31.63 1.37 -69.69
CA GLN A 1028 31.29 2.77 -69.81
C GLN A 1028 32.47 3.62 -69.31
N ILE A 1029 32.87 4.62 -70.09
CA ILE A 1029 33.87 5.61 -69.66
C ILE A 1029 33.16 6.91 -69.33
N ARG A 1030 33.50 7.49 -68.19
CA ARG A 1030 32.98 8.77 -67.73
C ARG A 1030 34.16 9.67 -67.39
N LEU A 1031 34.06 10.95 -67.72
CA LEU A 1031 35.08 11.96 -67.40
C LEU A 1031 34.44 13.10 -66.60
N VAL A 1032 35.15 13.58 -65.59
CA VAL A 1032 34.93 14.89 -64.98
C VAL A 1032 36.19 15.72 -65.11
N THR A 1033 36.02 17.00 -65.39
CA THR A 1033 37.09 17.99 -65.25
C THR A 1033 36.69 19.04 -64.22
N ASN A 1034 37.59 19.36 -63.30
CA ASN A 1034 37.36 20.32 -62.22
C ASN A 1034 38.45 21.39 -62.24
N ASN A 1035 38.06 22.66 -62.35
CA ASN A 1035 39.02 23.75 -62.16
C ASN A 1035 39.33 23.88 -60.67
N LEU A 1036 40.53 23.46 -60.25
CA LEU A 1036 40.95 23.50 -58.85
C LEU A 1036 41.28 24.92 -58.38
N THR A 1037 41.65 25.80 -59.32
CA THR A 1037 42.03 27.19 -59.00
C THR A 1037 40.80 28.10 -58.93
N HIS A 1038 39.84 27.90 -59.84
CA HIS A 1038 38.57 28.63 -59.89
C HIS A 1038 37.40 27.66 -60.15
N PRO A 1039 36.90 26.94 -59.12
CA PRO A 1039 35.86 25.93 -59.27
C PRO A 1039 34.56 26.48 -59.89
N GLY A 1040 34.01 25.77 -60.87
CA GLY A 1040 32.73 26.12 -61.52
C GLY A 1040 32.80 27.28 -62.53
N GLU A 1041 33.96 27.94 -62.67
CA GLU A 1041 34.19 29.00 -63.66
C GLU A 1041 35.03 28.45 -64.85
N PRO A 1042 34.87 29.00 -66.07
CA PRO A 1042 35.69 28.59 -67.21
C PRO A 1042 37.20 28.80 -66.96
N ALA A 1043 38.02 27.88 -67.46
CA ALA A 1043 39.47 27.85 -67.19
C ALA A 1043 40.21 29.10 -67.71
N ARG A 1044 41.06 29.69 -66.85
CA ARG A 1044 41.91 30.86 -67.13
C ARG A 1044 43.40 30.48 -67.20
N PRO A 1045 44.25 31.26 -67.88
CA PRO A 1045 45.69 30.97 -67.94
C PRO A 1045 46.30 30.90 -66.53
N GLY A 1046 47.03 29.83 -66.27
CA GLY A 1046 47.61 29.53 -64.95
C GLY A 1046 46.74 28.67 -64.05
N ASP A 1047 45.47 28.43 -64.39
CA ASP A 1047 44.59 27.53 -63.62
C ASP A 1047 45.05 26.08 -63.75
N GLU A 1048 44.91 25.35 -62.65
CA GLU A 1048 45.12 23.90 -62.57
C GLU A 1048 43.78 23.18 -62.65
N ILE A 1049 43.66 22.29 -63.62
CA ILE A 1049 42.47 21.52 -63.93
C ILE A 1049 42.72 20.06 -63.56
N GLU A 1050 41.86 19.51 -62.73
CA GLU A 1050 41.82 18.09 -62.41
C GLU A 1050 40.97 17.34 -63.42
N TYR A 1051 41.41 16.14 -63.77
CA TYR A 1051 40.74 15.17 -64.61
C TYR A 1051 40.47 13.91 -63.77
N LEU A 1052 39.24 13.42 -63.84
CA LEU A 1052 38.82 12.14 -63.26
C LEU A 1052 38.22 11.28 -64.37
N VAL A 1053 39.02 10.35 -64.89
CA VAL A 1053 38.59 9.38 -65.91
C VAL A 1053 38.20 8.10 -65.20
N THR A 1054 36.92 7.76 -65.22
CA THR A 1054 36.39 6.56 -64.56
C THR A 1054 35.95 5.53 -65.60
N GLY A 1055 36.46 4.31 -65.48
CA GLY A 1055 35.99 3.15 -66.22
C GLY A 1055 35.10 2.26 -65.37
N LEU A 1056 33.94 1.90 -65.91
CA LEU A 1056 32.94 1.10 -65.22
C LEU A 1056 32.65 -0.16 -66.02
N ASN A 1057 32.63 -1.31 -65.36
CA ASN A 1057 32.07 -2.53 -65.94
C ASN A 1057 30.68 -2.77 -65.36
N LEU A 1058 29.62 -2.59 -66.15
CA LEU A 1058 28.24 -2.61 -65.65
C LEU A 1058 27.65 -4.02 -65.50
N VAL A 1059 28.26 -5.05 -66.08
CA VAL A 1059 27.71 -6.43 -66.09
C VAL A 1059 28.29 -7.22 -64.93
N LYS A 1060 27.59 -7.26 -63.79
CA LYS A 1060 27.99 -8.10 -62.63
C LYS A 1060 28.25 -9.55 -63.04
N GLY A 1061 29.30 -10.14 -62.49
CA GLY A 1061 29.74 -11.49 -62.87
C GLY A 1061 30.76 -11.55 -64.01
N SER A 1062 30.92 -10.48 -64.80
CA SER A 1062 31.92 -10.40 -65.88
C SER A 1062 33.27 -9.81 -65.42
N ALA A 1063 34.29 -9.85 -66.29
CA ALA A 1063 35.59 -9.22 -66.07
C ALA A 1063 36.04 -8.44 -67.32
N TRP A 1064 36.38 -7.16 -67.16
CA TRP A 1064 37.06 -6.33 -68.16
C TRP A 1064 38.55 -6.40 -67.89
N GLN A 1065 39.28 -7.18 -68.69
CA GLN A 1065 40.68 -7.52 -68.44
C GLN A 1065 41.63 -6.64 -69.22
N THR A 1066 42.87 -6.50 -68.72
CA THR A 1066 43.91 -5.62 -69.29
C THR A 1066 43.35 -4.23 -69.63
N ALA A 1067 42.45 -3.77 -68.77
CA ALA A 1067 41.72 -2.54 -68.92
C ALA A 1067 42.70 -1.37 -68.88
N LYS A 1068 42.49 -0.42 -69.79
CA LYS A 1068 43.23 0.83 -69.84
C LYS A 1068 42.28 1.99 -69.85
N LEU A 1069 42.59 3.03 -69.09
CA LEU A 1069 41.92 4.32 -69.12
C LEU A 1069 42.81 5.33 -69.80
N LEU A 1070 42.22 6.19 -70.63
CA LEU A 1070 42.99 7.23 -71.31
C LEU A 1070 42.18 8.51 -71.47
N ASP A 1071 42.90 9.61 -71.58
CA ASP A 1071 42.33 10.89 -71.99
C ASP A 1071 43.32 11.65 -72.87
N THR A 1072 42.81 12.22 -73.97
CA THR A 1072 43.54 13.20 -74.77
C THR A 1072 43.18 14.59 -74.25
N MET A 1073 44.11 15.21 -73.53
CA MET A 1073 43.91 16.53 -72.92
C MET A 1073 43.80 17.62 -73.97
N ASP A 1074 43.18 18.74 -73.59
CA ASP A 1074 43.16 19.93 -74.44
C ASP A 1074 44.60 20.39 -74.74
N PRO A 1075 44.96 20.63 -76.02
CA PRO A 1075 46.33 20.99 -76.40
C PRO A 1075 46.88 22.27 -75.73
N ARG A 1076 46.03 23.07 -75.09
CA ARG A 1076 46.43 24.27 -74.33
C ARG A 1076 46.96 23.94 -72.92
N LEU A 1077 46.76 22.72 -72.45
CA LEU A 1077 47.13 22.27 -71.11
C LEU A 1077 48.48 21.54 -71.13
N GLU A 1078 49.24 21.70 -70.05
CA GLU A 1078 50.45 20.92 -69.78
C GLU A 1078 50.20 20.00 -68.56
N LEU A 1079 50.48 18.70 -68.69
CA LEU A 1079 50.32 17.75 -67.57
C LEU A 1079 51.24 18.14 -66.40
N ILE A 1080 50.72 18.03 -65.19
CA ILE A 1080 51.55 18.01 -63.98
C ILE A 1080 51.93 16.55 -63.76
N GLU A 1081 53.14 16.17 -64.17
CA GLU A 1081 53.55 14.77 -64.32
C GLU A 1081 53.36 13.96 -63.01
N ASP A 1082 53.74 14.50 -61.84
CA ASP A 1082 53.61 13.80 -60.54
C ASP A 1082 52.19 13.80 -59.94
N SER A 1083 51.14 14.10 -60.73
CA SER A 1083 49.76 14.24 -60.22
C SER A 1083 48.84 13.07 -60.55
N VAL A 1084 49.35 12.04 -61.22
CA VAL A 1084 48.54 10.90 -61.64
C VAL A 1084 48.35 9.93 -60.48
N SER A 1085 47.10 9.58 -60.20
CA SER A 1085 46.72 8.58 -59.20
C SER A 1085 45.70 7.61 -59.78
N ILE A 1086 45.74 6.34 -59.40
CA ILE A 1086 44.84 5.30 -59.89
C ILE A 1086 44.25 4.56 -58.70
N THR A 1087 42.93 4.47 -58.63
CA THR A 1087 42.27 3.70 -57.56
C THR A 1087 42.36 2.19 -57.80
N ASP A 1088 42.26 1.41 -56.73
CA ASP A 1088 41.80 0.02 -56.84
C ASP A 1088 40.34 -0.04 -57.34
N ASN A 1089 39.88 -1.24 -57.69
CA ASN A 1089 38.47 -1.42 -58.02
C ASN A 1089 37.58 -1.21 -56.79
N TYR A 1090 36.53 -0.40 -56.96
CA TYR A 1090 35.53 -0.13 -55.94
C TYR A 1090 34.11 -0.37 -56.48
N ALA A 1091 33.13 -0.52 -55.59
CA ALA A 1091 31.74 -0.72 -55.98
C ALA A 1091 31.23 0.45 -56.83
N THR A 1092 30.64 0.15 -57.98
CA THR A 1092 30.08 1.18 -58.87
C THR A 1092 28.93 1.93 -58.18
N PRO A 1093 29.03 3.26 -57.98
CA PRO A 1093 27.92 4.06 -57.45
C PRO A 1093 26.80 4.15 -58.49
N ASP A 1094 25.58 3.72 -58.14
CA ASP A 1094 24.42 3.72 -59.05
C ASP A 1094 23.77 5.12 -59.14
N VAL A 1095 24.42 6.02 -59.89
CA VAL A 1095 23.95 7.38 -60.11
C VAL A 1095 23.86 7.72 -61.60
N SER A 1096 22.67 8.14 -62.04
CA SER A 1096 22.30 8.38 -63.45
C SER A 1096 22.44 9.85 -63.90
N THR A 1097 22.93 10.73 -63.02
CA THR A 1097 23.09 12.16 -63.29
C THR A 1097 24.36 12.45 -64.10
N ARG A 1098 24.37 13.61 -64.77
CA ARG A 1098 25.50 14.06 -65.59
C ARG A 1098 26.72 14.33 -64.69
N LEU A 1099 27.82 13.61 -64.90
CA LEU A 1099 29.06 13.74 -64.12
C LEU A 1099 29.54 15.20 -64.06
N GLY A 1100 30.00 15.64 -62.88
CA GLY A 1100 30.59 16.96 -62.67
C GLY A 1100 29.63 18.08 -62.23
N THR A 1101 28.39 17.75 -61.84
CA THR A 1101 27.49 18.68 -61.13
C THR A 1101 27.45 18.36 -59.65
N ASP A 1102 27.14 19.35 -58.81
CA ASP A 1102 26.95 19.16 -57.37
C ASP A 1102 25.91 18.07 -57.06
N GLU A 1103 24.90 17.91 -57.91
CA GLU A 1103 23.86 16.89 -57.82
C GLU A 1103 24.39 15.47 -58.04
N PHE A 1104 25.42 15.29 -58.89
CA PHE A 1104 26.09 13.99 -59.05
C PHE A 1104 26.89 13.61 -57.81
N TYR A 1105 27.68 14.53 -57.27
CA TYR A 1105 28.47 14.28 -56.06
C TYR A 1105 27.57 14.05 -54.83
N ALA A 1106 26.46 14.79 -54.71
CA ALA A 1106 25.47 14.59 -53.66
C ALA A 1106 24.71 13.26 -53.81
N ALA A 1107 24.36 12.85 -55.03
CA ALA A 1107 23.73 11.56 -55.28
C ALA A 1107 24.67 10.39 -54.99
N ALA A 1108 25.96 10.50 -55.33
CA ALA A 1108 26.97 9.50 -55.00
C ALA A 1108 27.16 9.38 -53.48
N ALA A 1109 27.23 10.51 -52.76
CA ALA A 1109 27.30 10.53 -51.30
C ALA A 1109 26.04 9.94 -50.63
N ASN A 1110 24.85 10.23 -51.16
CA ASN A 1110 23.58 9.65 -50.68
C ASN A 1110 23.46 8.14 -50.96
N ALA A 1111 24.11 7.64 -52.01
CA ALA A 1111 24.29 6.21 -52.27
C ALA A 1111 25.40 5.58 -51.40
N GLY A 1112 25.94 6.34 -50.43
CA GLY A 1112 26.96 5.87 -49.48
C GLY A 1112 28.40 5.98 -49.99
N PHE A 1113 28.64 6.52 -51.19
CA PHE A 1113 29.98 6.60 -51.78
C PHE A 1113 30.63 7.96 -51.53
N LYS A 1114 31.80 7.98 -50.89
CA LYS A 1114 32.53 9.22 -50.56
C LYS A 1114 33.87 9.25 -51.26
N TRP A 1115 34.06 10.21 -52.16
CA TRP A 1115 35.33 10.42 -52.86
C TRP A 1115 36.50 10.81 -51.94
N SER A 1116 36.21 11.32 -50.74
CA SER A 1116 37.20 11.63 -49.70
C SER A 1116 37.78 10.39 -49.03
N ASP A 1117 37.19 9.21 -49.22
CA ASP A 1117 37.69 7.97 -48.61
C ASP A 1117 38.92 7.43 -49.36
N PHE A 1118 39.19 7.94 -50.58
CA PHE A 1118 40.44 7.65 -51.27
C PHE A 1118 41.53 8.61 -50.81
N ASP A 1119 42.58 8.04 -50.22
CA ASP A 1119 43.84 8.73 -50.04
C ASP A 1119 44.60 8.77 -51.37
N TRP A 1120 44.37 9.83 -52.13
CA TRP A 1120 44.95 9.97 -53.47
C TRP A 1120 46.46 10.07 -53.48
N ASP A 1121 47.08 10.49 -52.37
CA ASP A 1121 48.54 10.57 -52.27
C ASP A 1121 49.13 9.16 -52.10
N ALA A 1122 48.43 8.26 -51.40
CA ALA A 1122 48.79 6.84 -51.31
C ALA A 1122 48.52 6.05 -52.61
N LEU A 1123 47.65 6.58 -53.49
CA LEU A 1123 47.29 6.00 -54.78
C LEU A 1123 48.09 6.59 -55.96
N ALA A 1124 49.17 7.31 -55.69
CA ALA A 1124 50.03 7.89 -56.71
C ALA A 1124 50.54 6.80 -57.67
N ALA A 1125 50.35 7.02 -58.95
CA ALA A 1125 50.77 6.12 -60.00
C ALA A 1125 52.14 6.55 -60.53
N GLU A 1126 53.04 5.58 -60.73
CA GLU A 1126 54.33 5.84 -61.37
C GLU A 1126 54.22 5.79 -62.90
N GLU A 1127 55.10 6.53 -63.60
CA GLU A 1127 55.15 6.48 -65.06
C GLU A 1127 55.72 5.11 -65.53
N GLY A 1128 54.93 4.37 -66.29
CA GLY A 1128 55.24 3.03 -66.77
C GLY A 1128 54.05 2.35 -67.44
N SER A 1129 54.26 1.13 -67.95
CA SER A 1129 53.24 0.39 -68.70
C SER A 1129 52.55 -0.74 -67.91
N GLY A 1130 52.97 -0.99 -66.66
CA GLY A 1130 52.42 -2.03 -65.79
C GLY A 1130 51.06 -1.66 -65.20
N ASP A 1131 50.40 -2.63 -64.55
CA ASP A 1131 49.13 -2.38 -63.86
C ASP A 1131 49.33 -1.38 -62.71
N GLY A 1132 48.45 -0.39 -62.58
CA GLY A 1132 48.61 0.72 -61.63
C GLY A 1132 49.61 1.80 -62.07
N GLN A 1133 50.09 1.77 -63.31
CA GLN A 1133 51.02 2.76 -63.87
C GLN A 1133 50.37 3.56 -65.02
N TYR A 1134 51.00 4.67 -65.40
CA TYR A 1134 50.54 5.52 -66.50
C TYR A 1134 51.65 5.89 -67.49
N ILE A 1135 51.27 6.25 -68.71
CA ILE A 1135 52.16 6.75 -69.77
C ILE A 1135 51.64 8.09 -70.24
N PHE A 1136 52.51 9.10 -70.34
CA PHE A 1136 52.17 10.38 -70.94
C PHE A 1136 52.83 10.58 -72.32
N ASP A 1137 52.01 10.59 -73.38
CA ASP A 1137 52.46 11.00 -74.71
C ASP A 1137 52.34 12.53 -74.85
N LYS A 1138 53.45 13.22 -74.59
CA LYS A 1138 53.55 14.68 -74.67
C LYS A 1138 53.25 15.25 -76.05
N ALA A 1139 53.52 14.52 -77.13
CA ALA A 1139 53.27 15.01 -78.50
C ALA A 1139 51.79 14.95 -78.86
N ALA A 1140 51.07 13.96 -78.32
CA ALA A 1140 49.63 13.80 -78.48
C ALA A 1140 48.80 14.44 -77.36
N SER A 1141 49.43 14.97 -76.31
CA SER A 1141 48.77 15.42 -75.07
C SER A 1141 47.88 14.34 -74.44
N LYS A 1142 48.31 13.07 -74.51
CA LYS A 1142 47.50 11.92 -74.12
C LYS A 1142 48.07 11.19 -72.91
N VAL A 1143 47.27 11.04 -71.86
CA VAL A 1143 47.59 10.23 -70.68
C VAL A 1143 46.88 8.87 -70.81
N THR A 1144 47.59 7.77 -70.58
CA THR A 1144 47.02 6.41 -70.61
C THR A 1144 47.49 5.60 -69.40
N SER A 1145 46.57 5.06 -68.63
CA SER A 1145 46.83 4.20 -67.47
C SER A 1145 46.39 2.76 -67.75
N SER A 1146 47.21 1.79 -67.32
CA SER A 1146 46.82 0.38 -67.23
C SER A 1146 46.22 0.12 -65.86
N VAL A 1147 44.95 -0.29 -65.80
CA VAL A 1147 44.16 -0.46 -64.56
C VAL A 1147 43.81 -1.93 -64.26
N GLY A 1148 44.52 -2.88 -64.88
CA GLY A 1148 44.37 -4.30 -64.59
C GLY A 1148 43.02 -4.89 -65.01
N THR A 1149 42.33 -5.57 -64.10
CA THR A 1149 41.01 -6.20 -64.36
C THR A 1149 39.92 -5.52 -63.57
N VAL A 1150 38.88 -5.01 -64.25
CA VAL A 1150 37.71 -4.39 -63.64
C VAL A 1150 36.53 -5.36 -63.67
N TYR A 1151 36.12 -5.83 -62.50
CA TYR A 1151 35.02 -6.80 -62.39
C TYR A 1151 33.65 -6.14 -62.51
N GLY A 1152 32.66 -6.93 -62.92
CA GLY A 1152 31.29 -6.51 -63.12
C GLY A 1152 30.63 -5.89 -61.89
N GLY A 1153 30.05 -4.70 -62.03
CA GLY A 1153 29.51 -3.92 -60.92
C GLY A 1153 30.57 -3.13 -60.15
N GLN A 1154 31.83 -3.11 -60.62
CA GLN A 1154 32.91 -2.32 -60.06
C GLN A 1154 33.39 -1.24 -61.04
N SER A 1155 34.04 -0.23 -60.48
CA SER A 1155 34.58 0.93 -61.17
C SER A 1155 36.04 1.15 -60.76
N VAL A 1156 36.80 1.78 -61.64
CA VAL A 1156 38.18 2.23 -61.39
C VAL A 1156 38.38 3.64 -61.95
N THR A 1157 39.12 4.48 -61.26
CA THR A 1157 39.33 5.88 -61.65
C THR A 1157 40.81 6.22 -61.77
N MET A 1158 41.18 6.83 -62.90
CA MET A 1158 42.44 7.53 -63.10
C MET A 1158 42.21 9.03 -62.87
N ARG A 1159 42.93 9.59 -61.90
CA ARG A 1159 42.96 11.01 -61.57
C ARG A 1159 44.26 11.62 -62.05
N PHE A 1160 44.23 12.82 -62.64
CA PHE A 1160 45.45 13.60 -62.89
C PHE A 1160 45.15 15.11 -62.94
N LYS A 1161 46.17 15.96 -62.85
CA LYS A 1161 46.04 17.42 -62.93
C LYS A 1161 46.86 17.97 -64.10
N ALA A 1162 46.34 18.99 -64.76
CA ALA A 1162 47.01 19.68 -65.84
C ALA A 1162 46.87 21.20 -65.67
N LYS A 1163 47.88 21.96 -66.07
CA LYS A 1163 47.93 23.42 -65.92
C LYS A 1163 47.75 24.12 -67.25
N LEU A 1164 46.93 25.16 -67.29
CA LEU A 1164 46.74 25.95 -68.49
C LEU A 1164 47.94 26.88 -68.71
N ALA A 1165 48.71 26.66 -69.77
CA ALA A 1165 49.99 27.32 -70.00
C ALA A 1165 49.84 28.86 -70.14
N SER A 1166 50.69 29.62 -69.45
CA SER A 1166 50.69 31.08 -69.49
C SER A 1166 51.40 31.58 -70.75
N GLY A 1167 50.65 31.77 -71.84
CA GLY A 1167 51.08 32.52 -73.01
C GLY A 1167 51.67 31.68 -74.14
N THR A 1168 50.80 31.15 -74.99
CA THR A 1168 51.19 30.72 -76.34
C THR A 1168 50.23 31.29 -77.39
N ALA A 1169 50.79 31.50 -78.56
CA ALA A 1169 50.30 32.34 -79.64
C ALA A 1169 49.03 31.78 -80.29
N ASN A 1170 47.86 32.10 -79.74
CA ASN A 1170 46.55 32.20 -80.42
C ASN A 1170 45.48 32.67 -79.41
N ARG A 1171 45.73 33.85 -78.82
CA ARG A 1171 44.81 34.53 -77.92
C ARG A 1171 43.53 34.91 -78.68
N PRO A 1172 42.31 34.45 -78.29
CA PRO A 1172 41.11 35.20 -78.62
C PRO A 1172 41.26 36.58 -77.97
N GLN A 1173 41.11 37.66 -78.75
CA GLN A 1173 41.52 39.02 -78.39
C GLN A 1173 40.82 39.66 -77.16
N ASN A 1174 40.08 38.90 -76.36
CA ASN A 1174 39.41 39.39 -75.16
C ASN A 1174 39.69 38.47 -73.94
N PRO A 1175 40.45 38.94 -72.92
CA PRO A 1175 40.68 38.18 -71.67
C PRO A 1175 39.41 37.99 -70.82
N ASP A 1176 38.30 38.64 -71.18
CA ASP A 1176 37.00 38.55 -70.48
C ASP A 1176 36.03 37.52 -71.09
N GLU A 1177 36.47 36.68 -72.04
CA GLU A 1177 35.62 35.65 -72.70
C GLU A 1177 36.36 34.29 -72.85
N PRO A 1178 36.50 33.52 -71.76
CA PRO A 1178 37.21 32.24 -71.77
C PRO A 1178 36.45 31.14 -72.54
N LYS A 1179 37.19 30.33 -73.34
CA LYS A 1179 36.65 29.14 -74.04
C LYS A 1179 36.87 27.88 -73.19
N ASP A 1180 35.84 27.04 -73.09
CA ASP A 1180 35.87 25.74 -72.42
C ASP A 1180 36.98 24.82 -72.95
N ILE A 1181 37.46 23.90 -72.10
CA ILE A 1181 38.44 22.86 -72.45
C ILE A 1181 37.75 21.68 -73.14
N GLU A 1182 38.41 21.08 -74.13
CA GLU A 1182 37.85 19.95 -74.90
C GLU A 1182 38.64 18.65 -74.62
N PRO A 1183 38.25 17.85 -73.61
CA PRO A 1183 38.92 16.59 -73.31
C PRO A 1183 38.38 15.42 -74.15
N GLY A 1184 39.21 14.37 -74.32
CA GLY A 1184 38.90 13.18 -75.12
C GLY A 1184 39.07 11.87 -74.36
N PRO A 1185 38.13 11.49 -73.47
CA PRO A 1185 38.26 10.29 -72.64
C PRO A 1185 37.97 9.02 -73.43
N GLY A 1186 38.64 7.94 -73.06
CA GLY A 1186 38.46 6.63 -73.66
C GLY A 1186 38.90 5.48 -72.76
N GLY A 1187 38.61 4.26 -73.20
CA GLY A 1187 39.05 3.05 -72.51
C GLY A 1187 39.21 1.89 -73.48
N GLU A 1188 40.19 1.06 -73.21
CA GLU A 1188 40.59 -0.09 -74.04
C GLU A 1188 40.73 -1.35 -73.18
N GLY A 1189 40.61 -2.54 -73.76
CA GLY A 1189 40.90 -3.80 -73.06
C GLY A 1189 40.25 -5.02 -73.72
N THR A 1190 40.33 -6.15 -73.04
CA THR A 1190 39.86 -7.46 -73.50
C THR A 1190 38.84 -8.07 -72.53
N TYR A 1191 38.22 -9.20 -72.90
CA TYR A 1191 37.27 -9.94 -72.06
C TYR A 1191 37.60 -11.43 -72.04
N GLY A 1192 37.40 -12.10 -70.90
CA GLY A 1192 37.73 -13.51 -70.66
C GLY A 1192 38.14 -13.75 -69.20
N VAL A 1193 38.56 -14.97 -68.86
CA VAL A 1193 39.23 -15.31 -67.59
C VAL A 1193 40.70 -15.61 -67.87
N LYS A 1194 41.58 -15.18 -66.96
CA LYS A 1194 42.97 -15.64 -66.94
C LYS A 1194 43.26 -16.19 -65.57
#